data_AF-A0A1F4QFQ8-F1
#
_entry.id   AF-A0A1F4QFQ8-F1
#
_cell.length_a   1.000
_cell.length_b   1.000
_cell.length_c   1.000
_cell.angle_alpha   90.00
_cell.angle_beta   90.00
_cell.angle_gamma   90.00
#
_symmetry.space_group_name_H-M   'P 1'
#
loop_
_entity.id
_entity.type
_entity.pdbx_description
1 polymer ?
#
loop_
_entity_poly.entity_id
_entity_poly.type
_entity_poly.pdbx_seq_one_letter_code
_entity_poly.pdbx_strand_id
1 'polypeptide(L)'
;MSEPDLPNKGQQIPPAQDQWQDQVVADTIGYTKGLVSILDSLSDGFRRRGRELEELRQRLGILQSERRTVLEERSGLEAQIRSLTTDRDALGSRLEGREREGEQLRQDLARVQAGLEARTREIQDLRAAVADSTRKAEELQKIAQGSEEFLVSSRRELASSQQLIESLRASLDEERSRTALLQERMRSQGQDLSVLDERLEAYRGTLAEIAGIVGGPPDPAESGTEADQEAVQWGELVQAIRHQAEIASQAQEIAAQAQEEIAALKPLAESVREVLGTTEALPERLRKLVSERTMLQQRLEQFSVQWHQLRQEQAQSVQREQALREEHERLSQNVADLTAELEAQRAEAETLHRDLAEARERRPEEKHPGIAGLDEALGTYLATLAEINGIVGGPPPLAGGAVGTSRDAAQWGELVQTVKRQTEMAAQLQEEVAALRPLLQSAREVLGATDALPERLRELAAERAMLERRLQHVYVQAQRLQQAHAESTQRERQLREEQERLSAQVAALTAELESQQAHAESAEWERQLREEQERLSAEVASLTAELEAQRAQAEHVPPAPGEDAGYRMETEPVEVSIEAPMAEPELDVQEAAAEFQPLEPAELMPRALEPTTDAAEPEIEPLEIEAATAPAAAGELPSEPAQPADESRSWDMVFSALWETPAETAPPAEDSAGPEESAPSGREADLPTHQPAPLTVECTVAAFGGEPQVVLQGTPAEINEIGMVAVFEKNVPVGRVVMIRLRKGDEEFLVPGSVVRVQASEPMPGAPPTFDHLIRFEHPKPDTAQRLKAFLP
;
A
#
# COMPACT_ATOMS: atom_id res chain seq x y z
N MET A 1 -54.81 -32.07 -110.00
CA MET A 1 -56.18 -31.97 -110.53
C MET A 1 -56.36 -30.56 -111.07
N SER A 2 -56.53 -30.48 -112.39
CA SER A 2 -57.13 -29.42 -113.21
C SER A 2 -56.45 -29.50 -114.59
N GLU A 3 -57.30 -29.78 -115.58
CA GLU A 3 -57.03 -30.31 -116.92
C GLU A 3 -56.29 -29.37 -117.88
N PRO A 4 -55.68 -29.92 -118.95
CA PRO A 4 -55.06 -29.18 -120.04
C PRO A 4 -56.04 -29.01 -121.23
N ASP A 5 -56.12 -27.80 -121.79
CA ASP A 5 -56.77 -27.57 -123.09
C ASP A 5 -55.72 -27.46 -124.21
N LEU A 6 -55.90 -28.30 -125.23
CA LEU A 6 -55.23 -28.33 -126.53
C LEU A 6 -56.34 -28.54 -127.60
N PRO A 7 -56.08 -28.40 -128.91
CA PRO A 7 -55.94 -27.16 -129.68
C PRO A 7 -56.94 -27.12 -130.88
N ASN A 8 -57.23 -25.95 -131.45
CA ASN A 8 -58.09 -25.88 -132.65
C ASN A 8 -57.25 -25.87 -133.95
N LYS A 9 -57.26 -27.00 -134.68
CA LYS A 9 -56.62 -27.17 -135.99
C LYS A 9 -57.60 -26.80 -137.12
N GLY A 10 -57.34 -25.68 -137.80
CA GLY A 10 -57.91 -25.37 -139.11
C GLY A 10 -57.13 -26.06 -140.23
N GLN A 11 -57.83 -26.79 -141.07
CA GLN A 11 -57.33 -27.53 -142.25
C GLN A 11 -56.74 -26.59 -143.30
N GLN A 12 -55.54 -26.91 -143.81
CA GLN A 12 -55.05 -26.44 -145.11
C GLN A 12 -54.64 -27.62 -145.99
N ILE A 13 -54.93 -27.43 -147.27
CA ILE A 13 -54.84 -28.30 -148.45
C ILE A 13 -53.36 -28.61 -148.77
N PRO A 14 -53.01 -29.80 -149.31
CA PRO A 14 -51.63 -30.23 -149.49
C PRO A 14 -50.91 -29.50 -150.65
N PRO A 15 -49.66 -29.03 -150.46
CA PRO A 15 -48.78 -28.66 -151.56
C PRO A 15 -47.85 -29.82 -151.98
N ALA A 16 -47.23 -29.61 -153.14
CA ALA A 16 -46.53 -30.57 -153.97
C ALA A 16 -45.33 -31.29 -153.32
N GLN A 17 -45.04 -32.46 -153.89
CA GLN A 17 -44.15 -33.54 -153.45
C GLN A 17 -42.65 -33.18 -153.35
N ASP A 18 -42.25 -31.98 -153.77
CA ASP A 18 -40.86 -31.50 -153.69
C ASP A 18 -40.56 -30.65 -152.42
N GLN A 19 -41.59 -30.33 -151.60
CA GLN A 19 -41.42 -29.66 -150.30
C GLN A 19 -41.13 -30.62 -149.13
N TRP A 20 -41.29 -31.94 -149.31
CA TRP A 20 -41.09 -32.93 -148.25
C TRP A 20 -39.63 -33.11 -147.84
N GLN A 21 -38.68 -32.95 -148.76
CA GLN A 21 -37.26 -33.09 -148.44
C GLN A 21 -36.75 -31.88 -147.65
N ASP A 22 -37.15 -30.67 -148.02
CA ASP A 22 -36.84 -29.46 -147.25
C ASP A 22 -37.55 -29.46 -145.89
N GLN A 23 -38.77 -29.99 -145.79
CA GLN A 23 -39.46 -30.13 -144.51
C GLN A 23 -38.79 -31.17 -143.60
N VAL A 24 -38.38 -32.33 -144.12
CA VAL A 24 -37.70 -33.37 -143.31
C VAL A 24 -36.31 -32.91 -142.87
N VAL A 25 -35.57 -32.19 -143.72
CA VAL A 25 -34.28 -31.59 -143.37
C VAL A 25 -34.45 -30.42 -142.39
N ALA A 26 -35.45 -29.55 -142.58
CA ALA A 26 -35.78 -28.50 -141.63
C ALA A 26 -36.26 -29.06 -140.28
N ASP A 27 -37.03 -30.15 -140.29
CA ASP A 27 -37.49 -30.82 -139.08
C ASP A 27 -36.32 -31.53 -138.37
N THR A 28 -35.41 -32.22 -139.07
CA THR A 28 -34.22 -32.82 -138.44
C THR A 28 -33.22 -31.78 -137.93
N ILE A 29 -33.03 -30.66 -138.63
CA ILE A 29 -32.28 -29.50 -138.13
C ILE A 29 -33.01 -28.87 -136.92
N GLY A 30 -34.34 -28.85 -136.94
CA GLY A 30 -35.18 -28.41 -135.83
C GLY A 30 -35.04 -29.30 -134.59
N TYR A 31 -35.05 -30.63 -134.75
CA TYR A 31 -34.86 -31.60 -133.67
C TYR A 31 -33.44 -31.57 -133.11
N THR A 32 -32.41 -31.42 -133.95
CA THR A 32 -31.02 -31.29 -133.48
C THR A 32 -30.80 -29.96 -132.75
N LYS A 33 -31.36 -28.85 -133.24
CA LYS A 33 -31.38 -27.57 -132.49
C LYS A 33 -32.17 -27.66 -131.19
N GLY A 34 -33.30 -28.36 -131.18
CA GLY A 34 -34.09 -28.62 -129.98
C GLY A 34 -33.33 -29.45 -128.95
N LEU A 35 -32.65 -30.52 -129.38
CA LEU A 35 -31.78 -31.33 -128.52
C LEU A 35 -30.61 -30.53 -127.96
N VAL A 36 -29.96 -29.69 -128.77
CA VAL A 36 -28.88 -28.80 -128.30
C VAL A 36 -29.42 -27.81 -127.26
N SER A 37 -30.58 -27.19 -127.49
CA SER A 37 -31.21 -26.29 -126.52
C SER A 37 -31.59 -26.99 -125.21
N ILE A 38 -32.06 -28.24 -125.28
CA ILE A 38 -32.35 -29.06 -124.08
C ILE A 38 -31.05 -29.41 -123.34
N LEU A 39 -29.97 -29.76 -124.05
CA LEU A 39 -28.67 -30.07 -123.47
C LEU A 39 -28.02 -28.83 -122.84
N ASP A 40 -28.13 -27.65 -123.46
CA ASP A 40 -27.65 -26.39 -122.90
C ASP A 40 -28.47 -25.99 -121.66
N SER A 41 -29.80 -26.13 -121.71
CA SER A 41 -30.69 -25.90 -120.55
C SER A 41 -30.40 -26.86 -119.40
N LEU A 42 -30.15 -28.14 -119.69
CA LEU A 42 -29.72 -29.12 -118.69
C LEU A 42 -28.35 -28.76 -118.12
N SER A 43 -27.39 -28.40 -118.97
CA SER A 43 -26.03 -28.02 -118.56
C SER A 43 -26.05 -26.76 -117.67
N ASP A 44 -26.84 -25.76 -118.02
CA ASP A 44 -27.04 -24.56 -117.21
C ASP A 44 -27.81 -24.87 -115.92
N GLY A 45 -28.79 -25.78 -115.96
CA GLY A 45 -29.48 -26.29 -114.79
C GLY A 45 -28.55 -27.05 -113.83
N PHE A 46 -27.58 -27.80 -114.35
CA PHE A 46 -26.53 -28.45 -113.55
C PHE A 46 -25.53 -27.45 -113.00
N ARG A 47 -25.15 -26.41 -113.76
CA ARG A 47 -24.29 -25.32 -113.27
C ARG A 47 -24.97 -24.52 -112.17
N ARG A 48 -26.26 -24.20 -112.31
CA ARG A 48 -27.05 -23.51 -111.26
C ARG A 48 -27.14 -24.35 -109.99
N ARG A 49 -27.55 -25.61 -110.11
CA ARG A 49 -27.58 -26.55 -108.97
C ARG A 49 -26.19 -26.77 -108.37
N GLY A 50 -25.14 -26.79 -109.18
CA GLY A 50 -23.75 -26.86 -108.72
C GLY A 50 -23.35 -25.64 -107.88
N ARG A 51 -23.72 -24.42 -108.31
CA ARG A 51 -23.52 -23.20 -107.53
C ARG A 51 -24.34 -23.18 -106.24
N GLU A 52 -25.62 -23.57 -106.29
CA GLU A 52 -26.48 -23.67 -105.11
C GLU A 52 -25.91 -24.68 -104.09
N LEU A 53 -25.43 -25.84 -104.54
CA LEU A 53 -24.79 -26.82 -103.67
C LEU A 53 -23.50 -26.27 -103.06
N GLU A 54 -22.73 -25.47 -103.80
CA GLU A 54 -21.51 -24.84 -103.28
C GLU A 54 -21.83 -23.73 -102.27
N GLU A 55 -22.87 -22.91 -102.51
CA GLU A 55 -23.39 -21.93 -101.55
C GLU A 55 -23.90 -22.60 -100.27
N LEU A 56 -24.63 -23.71 -100.39
CA LEU A 56 -25.08 -24.49 -99.23
C LEU A 56 -23.90 -25.10 -98.47
N ARG A 57 -22.85 -25.57 -99.15
CA ARG A 57 -21.61 -26.04 -98.51
C ARG A 57 -20.88 -24.91 -97.79
N GLN A 58 -20.74 -23.74 -98.41
CA GLN A 58 -20.13 -22.58 -97.78
C GLN A 58 -20.92 -22.14 -96.54
N ARG A 59 -22.25 -22.07 -96.64
CA ARG A 59 -23.12 -21.72 -95.50
C ARG A 59 -23.05 -22.75 -94.38
N LEU A 60 -22.97 -24.04 -94.72
CA LEU A 60 -22.77 -25.11 -93.74
C LEU A 60 -21.38 -25.02 -93.08
N GLY A 61 -20.34 -24.66 -93.83
CA GLY A 61 -19.01 -24.38 -93.29
C GLY A 61 -19.01 -23.21 -92.29
N ILE A 62 -19.68 -22.11 -92.64
CA ILE A 62 -19.84 -20.95 -91.74
C ILE A 62 -20.58 -21.35 -90.47
N LEU A 63 -21.75 -22.00 -90.59
CA LEU A 63 -22.52 -22.46 -89.43
C LEU A 63 -21.74 -23.45 -88.54
N GLN A 64 -20.89 -24.29 -89.13
CA GLN A 64 -20.02 -25.18 -88.36
C GLN A 64 -18.92 -24.41 -87.62
N SER A 65 -18.32 -23.39 -88.24
CA SER A 65 -17.35 -22.53 -87.56
C SER A 65 -17.99 -21.70 -86.44
N GLU A 66 -19.17 -21.11 -86.67
CA GLU A 66 -19.94 -20.38 -85.65
C GLU A 66 -20.36 -21.29 -84.49
N ARG A 67 -20.82 -22.52 -84.80
CA ARG A 67 -21.13 -23.50 -83.76
C ARG A 67 -19.89 -23.82 -82.93
N ARG A 68 -18.70 -23.91 -83.54
CA ARG A 68 -17.45 -24.16 -82.82
C ARG A 68 -17.07 -22.98 -81.92
N THR A 69 -17.12 -21.74 -82.42
CA THR A 69 -16.80 -20.56 -81.61
C THR A 69 -17.74 -20.42 -80.43
N VAL A 70 -19.06 -20.63 -80.62
CA VAL A 70 -20.04 -20.60 -79.53
C VAL A 70 -19.79 -21.69 -78.48
N LEU A 71 -19.36 -22.89 -78.88
CA LEU A 71 -19.00 -23.95 -77.94
C LEU A 71 -17.72 -23.63 -77.17
N GLU A 72 -16.73 -23.00 -77.81
CA GLU A 72 -15.50 -22.55 -77.16
C GLU A 72 -15.80 -21.42 -76.14
N GLU A 73 -16.59 -20.41 -76.52
CA GLU A 73 -17.06 -19.35 -75.62
C GLU A 73 -17.86 -19.91 -74.43
N ARG A 74 -18.79 -20.84 -74.71
CA ARG A 74 -19.55 -21.52 -73.65
C ARG A 74 -18.63 -22.27 -72.70
N SER A 75 -17.62 -22.97 -73.21
CA SER A 75 -16.65 -23.68 -72.35
C SER A 75 -15.84 -22.71 -71.48
N GLY A 76 -15.49 -21.53 -72.00
CA GLY A 76 -14.84 -20.46 -71.24
C GLY A 76 -15.72 -19.89 -70.13
N LEU A 77 -16.99 -19.60 -70.43
CA LEU A 77 -17.97 -19.15 -69.43
C LEU A 77 -18.24 -20.21 -68.37
N GLU A 78 -18.35 -21.49 -68.75
CA GLU A 78 -18.52 -22.59 -67.80
C GLU A 78 -17.29 -22.73 -66.87
N ALA A 79 -16.08 -22.53 -67.38
CA ALA A 79 -14.87 -22.49 -66.56
C ALA A 79 -14.86 -21.30 -65.60
N GLN A 80 -15.26 -20.12 -66.05
CA GLN A 80 -15.38 -18.92 -65.21
C GLN A 80 -16.43 -19.10 -64.10
N ILE A 81 -17.59 -19.68 -64.41
CA ILE A 81 -18.63 -19.99 -63.42
C ILE A 81 -18.09 -20.95 -62.35
N ARG A 82 -17.33 -21.98 -62.74
CA ARG A 82 -16.70 -22.90 -61.77
C ARG A 82 -15.69 -22.17 -60.88
N SER A 83 -14.85 -21.32 -61.44
CA SER A 83 -13.90 -20.50 -60.67
C SER A 83 -14.59 -19.58 -59.68
N LEU A 84 -15.64 -18.86 -60.11
CA LEU A 84 -16.40 -17.98 -59.23
C LEU A 84 -17.16 -18.76 -58.15
N THR A 85 -17.60 -19.98 -58.45
CA THR A 85 -18.24 -20.86 -57.46
C THR A 85 -17.24 -21.28 -56.39
N THR A 86 -16.02 -21.68 -56.78
CA THR A 86 -14.96 -22.03 -55.82
C THR A 86 -14.54 -20.83 -54.98
N ASP A 87 -14.46 -19.63 -55.57
CA ASP A 87 -14.12 -18.41 -54.82
C ASP A 87 -15.22 -18.03 -53.84
N ARG A 88 -16.50 -18.13 -54.25
CA ARG A 88 -17.65 -17.92 -53.37
C ARG A 88 -17.64 -18.88 -52.18
N ASP A 89 -17.39 -20.17 -52.42
CA ASP A 89 -17.40 -21.18 -51.36
C ASP A 89 -16.20 -20.99 -50.39
N ALA A 90 -15.04 -20.56 -50.91
CA ALA A 90 -13.89 -20.18 -50.10
C ALA A 90 -14.16 -18.92 -49.25
N LEU A 91 -14.82 -17.90 -49.81
CA LEU A 91 -15.26 -16.72 -49.07
C LEU A 91 -16.31 -17.07 -48.01
N GLY A 92 -17.25 -17.97 -48.32
CA GLY A 92 -18.22 -18.48 -47.36
C GLY A 92 -17.54 -19.12 -46.16
N SER A 93 -16.56 -19.99 -46.40
CA SER A 93 -15.79 -20.65 -45.32
C SER A 93 -15.02 -19.63 -44.46
N ARG A 94 -14.45 -18.57 -45.06
CA ARG A 94 -13.76 -17.50 -44.33
C ARG A 94 -14.73 -16.65 -43.50
N LEU A 95 -15.92 -16.38 -44.02
CA LEU A 95 -16.95 -15.62 -43.32
C LEU A 95 -17.45 -16.40 -42.10
N GLU A 96 -17.76 -17.69 -42.25
CA GLU A 96 -18.12 -18.55 -41.11
C GLU A 96 -16.98 -18.65 -40.07
N GLY A 97 -15.71 -18.64 -40.51
CA GLY A 97 -14.56 -18.60 -39.60
C GLY A 97 -14.56 -17.33 -38.74
N ARG A 98 -14.74 -16.17 -39.37
CA ARG A 98 -14.82 -14.88 -38.67
C ARG A 98 -16.06 -14.75 -37.79
N GLU A 99 -17.19 -15.33 -38.17
CA GLU A 99 -18.39 -15.36 -37.33
C GLU A 99 -18.14 -16.15 -36.03
N ARG A 100 -17.48 -17.31 -36.12
CA ARG A 100 -17.08 -18.10 -34.94
C ARG A 100 -16.07 -17.34 -34.06
N GLU A 101 -15.08 -16.69 -34.66
CA GLU A 101 -14.14 -15.81 -33.92
C GLU A 101 -14.88 -14.67 -33.22
N GLY A 102 -15.85 -14.04 -33.89
CA GLY A 102 -16.68 -12.99 -33.30
C GLY A 102 -17.55 -13.48 -32.14
N GLU A 103 -18.12 -14.68 -32.24
CA GLU A 103 -18.84 -15.32 -31.14
C GLU A 103 -17.92 -15.64 -29.95
N GLN A 104 -16.71 -16.14 -30.22
CA GLN A 104 -15.71 -16.41 -29.19
C GLN A 104 -15.28 -15.13 -28.46
N LEU A 105 -15.00 -14.06 -29.19
CA LEU A 105 -14.67 -12.76 -28.60
C LEU A 105 -15.82 -12.19 -27.77
N ARG A 106 -17.08 -12.37 -28.19
CA ARG A 106 -18.25 -11.98 -27.37
C ARG A 106 -18.35 -12.79 -26.07
N GLN A 107 -18.05 -14.09 -26.12
CA GLN A 107 -18.02 -14.93 -24.92
C GLN A 107 -16.88 -14.52 -23.97
N ASP A 108 -15.70 -14.24 -24.48
CA ASP A 108 -14.56 -13.80 -23.67
C ASP A 108 -14.80 -12.40 -23.08
N LEU A 109 -15.42 -11.49 -23.83
CA LEU A 109 -15.84 -10.18 -23.32
C LEU A 109 -16.88 -10.31 -22.19
N ALA A 110 -17.87 -11.20 -22.33
CA ALA A 110 -18.84 -11.48 -21.27
C ALA A 110 -18.17 -12.06 -20.01
N ARG A 111 -17.16 -12.91 -20.16
CA ARG A 111 -16.39 -13.45 -19.02
C ARG A 111 -15.57 -12.36 -18.32
N VAL A 112 -14.92 -11.48 -19.08
CA VAL A 112 -14.16 -10.36 -18.53
C VAL A 112 -15.08 -9.39 -17.79
N GLN A 113 -16.25 -9.06 -18.35
CA GLN A 113 -17.25 -8.23 -17.69
C GLN A 113 -17.74 -8.85 -16.38
N ALA A 114 -18.07 -10.15 -16.37
CA ALA A 114 -18.46 -10.85 -15.15
C ALA A 114 -17.33 -10.85 -14.09
N GLY A 115 -16.07 -10.99 -14.52
CA GLY A 115 -14.90 -10.90 -13.65
C GLY A 115 -14.70 -9.49 -13.05
N LEU A 116 -14.89 -8.45 -13.86
CA LEU A 116 -14.82 -7.05 -13.40
C LEU A 116 -15.94 -6.71 -12.42
N GLU A 117 -17.17 -7.18 -12.66
CA GLU A 117 -18.28 -7.03 -11.71
C GLU A 117 -17.99 -7.72 -10.38
N ALA A 118 -17.44 -8.94 -10.41
CA ALA A 118 -17.06 -9.67 -9.21
C ALA A 118 -15.98 -8.91 -8.40
N ARG A 119 -14.93 -8.43 -9.07
CA ARG A 119 -13.88 -7.60 -8.43
C ARG A 119 -14.42 -6.29 -7.88
N THR A 120 -15.38 -5.68 -8.56
CA THR A 120 -16.02 -4.44 -8.08
C THR A 120 -16.79 -4.67 -6.78
N ARG A 121 -17.50 -5.81 -6.67
CA ARG A 121 -18.16 -6.23 -5.42
C ARG A 121 -17.14 -6.49 -4.31
N GLU A 122 -16.05 -7.18 -4.61
CA GLU A 122 -14.97 -7.43 -3.64
C GLU A 122 -14.36 -6.12 -3.12
N ILE A 123 -14.10 -5.14 -4.00
CA ILE A 123 -13.61 -3.81 -3.60
C ILE A 123 -14.64 -3.08 -2.71
N GLN A 124 -15.94 -3.21 -2.99
CA GLN A 124 -16.99 -2.62 -2.15
C GLN A 124 -17.04 -3.28 -0.76
N ASP A 125 -16.92 -4.60 -0.68
CA ASP A 125 -16.87 -5.35 0.57
C ASP A 125 -15.64 -4.97 1.40
N LEU A 126 -14.47 -4.84 0.76
CA LEU A 126 -13.25 -4.37 1.42
C LEU A 126 -13.40 -2.93 1.93
N ARG A 127 -14.03 -2.03 1.16
CA ARG A 127 -14.33 -0.66 1.60
C ARG A 127 -15.27 -0.64 2.82
N ALA A 128 -16.30 -1.49 2.83
CA ALA A 128 -17.19 -1.63 3.97
C ALA A 128 -16.44 -2.14 5.22
N ALA A 129 -15.58 -3.15 5.06
CA ALA A 129 -14.74 -3.67 6.14
C ALA A 129 -13.78 -2.61 6.70
N VAL A 130 -13.17 -1.79 5.83
CA VAL A 130 -12.32 -0.67 6.25
C VAL A 130 -13.13 0.38 7.02
N ALA A 131 -14.32 0.76 6.54
CA ALA A 131 -15.20 1.71 7.24
C ALA A 131 -15.64 1.21 8.63
N ASP A 132 -15.88 -0.10 8.78
CA ASP A 132 -16.17 -0.69 10.09
C ASP A 132 -14.94 -0.73 11.00
N SER A 133 -13.74 -0.94 10.44
CA SER A 133 -12.50 -0.89 11.19
C SER A 133 -12.17 0.53 11.70
N THR A 134 -12.46 1.56 10.91
CA THR A 134 -12.25 2.96 11.33
C THR A 134 -13.25 3.35 12.41
N ARG A 135 -14.52 2.95 12.31
CA ARG A 135 -15.50 3.13 13.40
C ARG A 135 -15.05 2.49 14.70
N LYS A 136 -14.55 1.24 14.65
CA LYS A 136 -13.99 0.55 15.83
C LYS A 136 -12.78 1.28 16.40
N ALA A 137 -11.90 1.81 15.54
CA ALA A 137 -10.76 2.60 15.98
C ALA A 137 -11.19 3.90 16.68
N GLU A 138 -12.20 4.59 16.16
CA GLU A 138 -12.79 5.78 16.80
C GLU A 138 -13.45 5.46 18.15
N GLU A 139 -14.13 4.32 18.27
CA GLU A 139 -14.69 3.85 19.55
C GLU A 139 -13.59 3.59 20.58
N LEU A 140 -12.51 2.90 20.17
CA LEU A 140 -11.34 2.67 21.04
C LEU A 140 -10.66 3.98 21.43
N GLN A 141 -10.58 4.96 20.52
CA GLN A 141 -10.05 6.29 20.83
C GLN A 141 -10.90 7.04 21.85
N LYS A 142 -12.23 6.97 21.73
CA LYS A 142 -13.15 7.55 22.74
C LYS A 142 -13.02 6.88 24.10
N ILE A 143 -12.86 5.55 24.14
CA ILE A 143 -12.62 4.81 25.39
C ILE A 143 -11.28 5.23 26.01
N ALA A 144 -10.23 5.35 25.19
CA ALA A 144 -8.92 5.80 25.66
C ALA A 144 -8.99 7.22 26.24
N GLN A 145 -9.63 8.17 25.53
CA GLN A 145 -9.86 9.53 26.03
C GLN A 145 -10.64 9.55 27.35
N GLY A 146 -11.72 8.76 27.46
CA GLY A 146 -12.48 8.64 28.70
C GLY A 146 -11.63 8.09 29.87
N SER A 147 -10.73 7.15 29.60
CA SER A 147 -9.80 6.62 30.60
C SER A 147 -8.75 7.65 31.03
N GLU A 148 -8.25 8.47 30.10
CA GLU A 148 -7.32 9.56 30.40
C GLU A 148 -7.97 10.64 31.26
N GLU A 149 -9.19 11.06 30.91
CA GLU A 149 -9.98 12.00 31.71
C GLU A 149 -10.22 11.46 33.14
N PHE A 150 -10.55 10.18 33.26
CA PHE A 150 -10.70 9.52 34.56
C PHE A 150 -9.39 9.51 35.37
N LEU A 151 -8.25 9.23 34.73
CA LEU A 151 -6.94 9.28 35.40
C LEU A 151 -6.55 10.70 35.81
N VAL A 152 -6.86 11.71 35.00
CA VAL A 152 -6.64 13.12 35.35
C VAL A 152 -7.52 13.53 36.53
N SER A 153 -8.80 13.12 36.55
CA SER A 153 -9.69 13.35 37.69
C SER A 153 -9.15 12.67 38.96
N SER A 154 -8.77 11.40 38.85
CA SER A 154 -8.17 10.62 39.95
C SER A 154 -6.89 11.27 40.50
N ARG A 155 -6.03 11.82 39.63
CA ARG A 155 -4.82 12.56 40.05
C ARG A 155 -5.17 13.85 40.79
N ARG A 156 -6.20 14.58 40.38
CA ARG A 156 -6.68 15.78 41.10
C ARG A 156 -7.25 15.44 42.46
N GLU A 157 -8.03 14.36 42.57
CA GLU A 157 -8.56 13.86 43.84
C GLU A 157 -7.43 13.39 44.78
N LEU A 158 -6.41 12.71 44.23
CA LEU A 158 -5.24 12.33 45.02
C LEU A 158 -4.51 13.59 45.52
N ALA A 159 -4.29 14.59 44.67
CA ALA A 159 -3.65 15.84 45.06
C ALA A 159 -4.43 16.60 46.13
N SER A 160 -5.77 16.66 46.04
CA SER A 160 -6.61 17.28 47.06
C SER A 160 -6.58 16.49 48.38
N SER A 161 -6.55 15.16 48.32
CA SER A 161 -6.38 14.31 49.51
C SER A 161 -5.02 14.50 50.17
N GLN A 162 -3.94 14.68 49.39
CA GLN A 162 -2.61 14.98 49.90
C GLN A 162 -2.56 16.34 50.60
N GLN A 163 -3.18 17.37 50.01
CA GLN A 163 -3.32 18.69 50.64
C GLN A 163 -4.11 18.63 51.95
N LEU A 164 -5.16 17.81 52.02
CA LEU A 164 -5.91 17.59 53.26
C LEU A 164 -5.05 16.88 54.32
N ILE A 165 -4.22 15.90 53.94
CA ILE A 165 -3.30 15.23 54.87
C ILE A 165 -2.26 16.22 55.40
N GLU A 166 -1.72 17.10 54.55
CA GLU A 166 -0.77 18.13 54.96
C GLU A 166 -1.41 19.14 55.93
N SER A 167 -2.64 19.58 55.68
CA SER A 167 -3.35 20.49 56.59
C SER A 167 -3.67 19.83 57.93
N LEU A 168 -4.07 18.55 57.94
CA LEU A 168 -4.26 17.78 59.18
C LEU A 168 -2.96 17.57 59.95
N ARG A 169 -1.82 17.36 59.27
CA ARG A 169 -0.51 17.28 59.91
C ARG A 169 -0.11 18.61 60.55
N ALA A 170 -0.30 19.73 59.83
CA ALA A 170 -0.03 21.06 60.37
C ALA A 170 -0.89 21.37 61.60
N SER A 171 -2.19 21.04 61.56
CA SER A 171 -3.10 21.20 62.70
C SER A 171 -2.70 20.30 63.89
N LEU A 172 -2.28 19.06 63.64
CA LEU A 172 -1.81 18.15 64.69
C LEU A 172 -0.53 18.68 65.35
N ASP A 173 0.41 19.23 64.57
CA ASP A 173 1.64 19.81 65.10
C ASP A 173 1.37 21.10 65.88
N GLU A 174 0.37 21.89 65.48
CA GLU A 174 -0.11 23.03 66.26
C GLU A 174 -0.69 22.57 67.62
N GLU A 175 -1.56 21.56 67.64
CA GLU A 175 -2.10 21.01 68.89
C GLU A 175 -1.01 20.37 69.77
N ARG A 176 0.01 19.73 69.17
CA ARG A 176 1.21 19.26 69.91
C ARG A 176 1.98 20.42 70.52
N SER A 177 2.11 21.55 69.82
CA SER A 177 2.76 22.75 70.37
C SER A 177 1.96 23.35 71.53
N ARG A 178 0.62 23.40 71.41
CA ARG A 178 -0.30 23.87 72.48
C ARG A 178 -0.22 22.97 73.72
N THR A 179 -0.24 21.65 73.52
CA THR A 179 -0.12 20.69 74.63
C THR A 179 1.24 20.76 75.31
N ALA A 180 2.33 20.97 74.57
CA ALA A 180 3.66 21.21 75.15
C ALA A 180 3.69 22.49 75.99
N LEU A 181 3.09 23.58 75.51
CA LEU A 181 2.96 24.85 76.23
C LEU A 181 2.14 24.71 77.52
N LEU A 182 1.01 24.01 77.45
CA LEU A 182 0.18 23.71 78.62
C LEU A 182 0.94 22.84 79.63
N GLN A 183 1.69 21.84 79.17
CA GLN A 183 2.48 20.98 80.05
C GLN A 183 3.57 21.78 80.76
N GLU A 184 4.23 22.71 80.07
CA GLU A 184 5.23 23.59 80.67
C GLU A 184 4.62 24.55 81.69
N ARG A 185 3.44 25.11 81.39
CA ARG A 185 2.68 25.92 82.34
C ARG A 185 2.26 25.12 83.58
N MET A 186 1.86 23.86 83.43
CA MET A 186 1.57 23.01 84.60
C MET A 186 2.83 22.70 85.42
N ARG A 187 4.00 22.53 84.78
CA ARG A 187 5.27 22.38 85.50
C ARG A 187 5.65 23.64 86.26
N SER A 188 5.51 24.82 85.64
CA SER A 188 5.80 26.10 86.32
C SER A 188 4.87 26.30 87.50
N GLN A 189 3.57 26.04 87.34
CA GLN A 189 2.60 26.08 88.44
C GLN A 189 2.93 25.06 89.55
N GLY A 190 3.37 23.86 89.19
CA GLY A 190 3.83 22.86 90.15
C GLY A 190 5.05 23.33 90.95
N GLN A 191 6.00 24.01 90.30
CA GLN A 191 7.15 24.63 90.97
C GLN A 191 6.71 25.76 91.90
N ASP A 192 5.82 26.66 91.45
CA ASP A 192 5.28 27.74 92.27
C ASP A 192 4.57 27.20 93.53
N LEU A 193 3.79 26.12 93.38
CA LEU A 193 3.16 25.42 94.51
C LEU A 193 4.18 24.82 95.48
N SER A 194 5.28 24.25 94.98
CA SER A 194 6.35 23.74 95.86
C SER A 194 7.05 24.86 96.64
N VAL A 195 7.30 26.01 96.03
CA VAL A 195 7.87 27.20 96.70
C VAL A 195 6.91 27.74 97.75
N LEU A 196 5.60 27.74 97.47
CA LEU A 196 4.58 28.13 98.45
C LEU A 196 4.52 27.15 99.62
N ASP A 197 4.65 25.84 99.38
CA ASP A 197 4.67 24.82 100.42
C ASP A 197 5.92 24.96 101.32
N GLU A 198 7.11 25.16 100.71
CA GLU A 198 8.34 25.48 101.45
C GLU A 198 8.19 26.74 102.30
N ARG A 199 7.56 27.80 101.75
CA ARG A 199 7.26 29.02 102.52
C ARG A 199 6.29 28.76 103.66
N LEU A 200 5.23 27.97 103.44
CA LEU A 200 4.27 27.61 104.48
C LEU A 200 4.91 26.79 105.60
N GLU A 201 5.80 25.85 105.27
CA GLU A 201 6.58 25.10 106.26
C GLU A 201 7.57 26.01 107.00
N ALA A 202 8.21 26.96 106.32
CA ALA A 202 9.01 28.00 106.98
C ALA A 202 8.17 28.85 107.94
N TYR A 203 6.95 29.26 107.53
CA TYR A 203 6.01 29.99 108.40
C TYR A 203 5.51 29.13 109.58
N ARG A 204 5.29 27.83 109.37
CA ARG A 204 4.96 26.91 110.47
C ARG A 204 6.13 26.77 111.45
N GLY A 205 7.35 26.70 110.93
CA GLY A 205 8.58 26.68 111.73
C GLY A 205 8.73 27.96 112.56
N THR A 206 8.57 29.14 111.95
CA THR A 206 8.64 30.41 112.69
C THR A 206 7.50 30.56 113.68
N LEU A 207 6.27 30.13 113.35
CA LEU A 207 5.16 30.10 114.31
C LEU A 207 5.41 29.13 115.47
N ALA A 208 6.07 28.00 115.23
CA ALA A 208 6.49 27.08 116.28
C ALA A 208 7.59 27.67 117.18
N GLU A 209 8.57 28.39 116.60
CA GLU A 209 9.57 29.15 117.37
C GLU A 209 8.91 30.26 118.19
N ILE A 210 8.00 31.04 117.61
CA ILE A 210 7.23 32.08 118.31
C ILE A 210 6.38 31.46 119.43
N ALA A 211 5.73 30.32 119.19
CA ALA A 211 5.00 29.59 120.23
C ALA A 211 5.94 29.07 121.33
N GLY A 212 7.18 28.72 121.00
CA GLY A 212 8.23 28.40 121.97
C GLY A 212 8.70 29.61 122.79
N ILE A 213 8.68 30.81 122.21
CA ILE A 213 9.02 32.08 122.89
C ILE A 213 7.86 32.58 123.77
N VAL A 214 6.61 32.41 123.31
CA VAL A 214 5.38 32.91 123.97
C VAL A 214 4.82 31.89 124.99
N GLY A 215 5.35 30.67 125.01
CA GLY A 215 4.87 29.54 125.82
C GLY A 215 5.73 29.19 127.04
N GLY A 216 6.14 30.17 127.83
CA GLY A 216 6.47 30.01 129.25
C GLY A 216 5.42 30.74 130.09
N PRO A 217 4.81 30.14 131.13
CA PRO A 217 3.75 30.79 131.90
C PRO A 217 4.30 32.07 132.59
N PRO A 218 3.61 33.22 132.47
CA PRO A 218 4.09 34.47 133.04
C PRO A 218 3.81 34.52 134.54
N ASP A 219 4.89 34.73 135.30
CA ASP A 219 4.86 35.19 136.69
C ASP A 219 4.66 36.72 136.68
N PRO A 220 3.58 37.27 137.26
CA PRO A 220 3.22 38.68 137.07
C PRO A 220 3.82 39.56 138.15
N ALA A 221 5.07 40.01 137.96
CA ALA A 221 5.58 41.19 138.64
C ALA A 221 6.84 41.70 137.93
N GLU A 222 6.68 42.64 137.01
CA GLU A 222 7.35 43.95 137.06
C GLU A 222 7.16 44.71 135.74
N SER A 223 6.78 45.96 135.91
CA SER A 223 6.47 46.99 134.93
C SER A 223 7.69 47.50 134.17
N GLY A 224 7.50 47.87 132.90
CA GLY A 224 8.26 48.99 132.34
C GLY A 224 8.55 48.91 130.84
N THR A 225 7.87 49.77 130.09
CA THR A 225 8.36 50.46 128.88
C THR A 225 8.75 49.63 127.66
N GLU A 226 7.77 49.20 126.85
CA GLU A 226 8.01 48.95 125.41
C GLU A 226 6.79 49.38 124.57
N ALA A 227 6.60 50.69 124.45
CA ALA A 227 5.62 51.30 123.55
C ALA A 227 6.12 51.43 122.10
N ASP A 228 7.35 50.97 121.79
CA ASP A 228 7.96 51.05 120.45
C ASP A 228 7.93 49.73 119.66
N GLN A 229 7.65 48.59 120.30
CA GLN A 229 7.55 47.29 119.62
C GLN A 229 6.17 47.04 118.98
N GLU A 230 5.10 47.60 119.54
CA GLU A 230 3.76 47.52 118.92
C GLU A 230 3.71 48.28 117.58
N ALA A 231 4.47 49.38 117.42
CA ALA A 231 4.50 50.15 116.18
C ALA A 231 5.13 49.37 115.00
N VAL A 232 6.07 48.46 115.28
CA VAL A 232 6.70 47.60 114.25
C VAL A 232 5.77 46.47 113.84
N GLN A 233 5.06 45.85 114.80
CA GLN A 233 4.07 44.81 114.52
C GLN A 233 2.85 45.33 113.73
N TRP A 234 2.39 46.56 114.01
CA TRP A 234 1.36 47.20 113.18
C TRP A 234 1.86 47.56 111.78
N GLY A 235 3.15 47.87 111.62
CA GLY A 235 3.78 48.09 110.32
C GLY A 235 3.80 46.83 109.44
N GLU A 236 4.13 45.68 110.02
CA GLU A 236 4.12 44.39 109.32
C GLU A 236 2.69 43.94 108.97
N LEU A 237 1.72 44.15 109.86
CA LEU A 237 0.33 43.84 109.60
C LEU A 237 -0.27 44.71 108.47
N VAL A 238 0.09 45.99 108.44
CA VAL A 238 -0.32 46.91 107.35
C VAL A 238 0.35 46.55 106.02
N GLN A 239 1.60 46.09 106.02
CA GLN A 239 2.25 45.58 104.80
C GLN A 239 1.63 44.28 104.31
N ALA A 240 1.27 43.36 105.21
CA ALA A 240 0.57 42.12 104.85
C ALA A 240 -0.81 42.39 104.23
N ILE A 241 -1.57 43.35 104.78
CA ILE A 241 -2.87 43.77 104.23
C ILE A 241 -2.68 44.45 102.86
N ARG A 242 -1.62 45.26 102.68
CA ARG A 242 -1.31 45.90 101.40
C ARG A 242 -0.95 44.88 100.32
N HIS A 243 -0.19 43.85 100.68
CA HIS A 243 0.16 42.75 99.78
C HIS A 243 -1.07 41.91 99.39
N GLN A 244 -2.01 41.65 100.32
CA GLN A 244 -3.28 41.01 100.01
C GLN A 244 -4.16 41.85 99.07
N ALA A 245 -4.15 43.17 99.21
CA ALA A 245 -4.88 44.06 98.32
C ALA A 245 -4.28 44.08 96.89
N GLU A 246 -2.95 43.99 96.75
CA GLU A 246 -2.28 43.85 95.45
C GLU A 246 -2.61 42.51 94.77
N ILE A 247 -2.66 41.41 95.52
CA ILE A 247 -3.08 40.10 95.00
C ILE A 247 -4.55 40.14 94.53
N ALA A 248 -5.43 40.79 95.29
CA ALA A 248 -6.82 40.96 94.89
C ALA A 248 -6.98 41.83 93.63
N SER A 249 -6.17 42.88 93.50
CA SER A 249 -6.12 43.73 92.29
C SER A 249 -5.68 42.93 91.06
N GLN A 250 -4.63 42.11 91.18
CA GLN A 250 -4.15 41.27 90.08
C GLN A 250 -5.16 40.20 89.66
N ALA A 251 -5.88 39.60 90.62
CA ALA A 251 -6.95 38.65 90.32
C ALA A 251 -8.11 39.30 89.55
N GLN A 252 -8.41 40.57 89.85
CA GLN A 252 -9.45 41.33 89.18
C GLN A 252 -9.05 41.76 87.76
N GLU A 253 -7.77 42.03 87.53
CA GLU A 253 -7.19 42.32 86.21
C GLU A 253 -7.22 41.06 85.30
N ILE A 254 -6.91 39.88 85.85
CA ILE A 254 -7.01 38.60 85.14
C ILE A 254 -8.48 38.28 84.78
N ALA A 255 -9.43 38.59 85.67
CA ALA A 255 -10.85 38.39 85.40
C ALA A 255 -11.37 39.34 84.29
N ALA A 256 -10.87 40.57 84.24
CA ALA A 256 -11.20 41.52 83.17
C ALA A 256 -10.63 41.07 81.82
N GLN A 257 -9.39 40.57 81.80
CA GLN A 257 -8.76 40.01 80.59
C GLN A 257 -9.53 38.79 80.04
N ALA A 258 -9.98 37.90 80.92
CA ALA A 258 -10.80 36.75 80.52
C ALA A 258 -12.16 37.19 79.94
N GLN A 259 -12.76 38.27 80.44
CA GLN A 259 -14.00 38.81 79.86
C GLN A 259 -13.79 39.47 78.49
N GLU A 260 -12.65 40.10 78.26
CA GLU A 260 -12.28 40.66 76.96
C GLU A 260 -12.04 39.57 75.91
N GLU A 261 -11.38 38.46 76.29
CA GLU A 261 -11.22 37.28 75.42
C GLU A 261 -12.57 36.61 75.10
N ILE A 262 -13.48 36.51 76.08
CA ILE A 262 -14.83 36.00 75.84
C ILE A 262 -15.64 36.93 74.90
N ALA A 263 -15.46 38.25 75.02
CA ALA A 263 -16.08 39.22 74.13
C ALA A 263 -15.51 39.14 72.70
N ALA A 264 -14.21 38.87 72.54
CA ALA A 264 -13.56 38.68 71.24
C ALA A 264 -14.01 37.39 70.51
N LEU A 265 -14.48 36.37 71.25
CA LEU A 265 -15.03 35.13 70.67
C LEU A 265 -16.49 35.27 70.19
N LYS A 266 -17.19 36.34 70.56
CA LYS A 266 -18.59 36.60 70.21
C LYS A 266 -18.87 36.72 68.69
N PRO A 267 -18.08 37.46 67.89
CA PRO A 267 -18.27 37.51 66.43
C PRO A 267 -18.02 36.14 65.76
N LEU A 268 -17.15 35.30 66.34
CA LEU A 268 -16.91 33.94 65.84
C LEU A 268 -18.14 33.05 66.08
N ALA A 269 -18.75 33.15 67.27
CA ALA A 269 -20.00 32.47 67.60
C ALA A 269 -21.20 32.96 66.75
N GLU A 270 -21.25 34.24 66.40
CA GLU A 270 -22.26 34.81 65.49
C GLU A 270 -22.04 34.34 64.04
N SER A 271 -20.81 34.25 63.55
CA SER A 271 -20.52 33.68 62.22
C SER A 271 -20.89 32.19 62.12
N VAL A 272 -20.64 31.42 63.20
CA VAL A 272 -21.01 30.00 63.28
C VAL A 272 -22.54 29.85 63.31
N ARG A 273 -23.26 30.76 63.99
CA ARG A 273 -24.73 30.79 63.99
C ARG A 273 -25.32 31.17 62.63
N GLU A 274 -24.67 32.07 61.89
CA GLU A 274 -25.10 32.50 60.56
C GLU A 274 -24.90 31.40 59.50
N VAL A 275 -23.79 30.66 59.57
CA VAL A 275 -23.52 29.51 58.69
C VAL A 275 -24.43 28.32 58.99
N LEU A 276 -24.75 28.08 60.27
CA LEU A 276 -25.57 26.95 60.69
C LEU A 276 -27.08 27.16 60.55
N GLY A 277 -27.56 28.41 60.44
CA GLY A 277 -28.98 28.74 60.33
C GLY A 277 -29.77 28.51 61.62
N THR A 278 -31.09 28.76 61.59
CA THR A 278 -31.96 28.58 62.77
C THR A 278 -31.95 27.12 63.24
N THR A 279 -31.95 26.93 64.56
CA THR A 279 -31.78 25.63 65.24
C THR A 279 -32.81 24.56 64.84
N GLU A 280 -33.91 24.95 64.18
CA GLU A 280 -34.96 24.04 63.70
C GLU A 280 -34.58 23.29 62.41
N ALA A 281 -33.69 23.83 61.56
CA ALA A 281 -33.25 23.18 60.30
C ALA A 281 -31.99 22.30 60.46
N LEU A 282 -31.36 22.35 61.63
CA LEU A 282 -30.08 21.71 61.94
C LEU A 282 -30.15 20.16 61.90
N PRO A 283 -31.23 19.49 62.37
CA PRO A 283 -31.34 18.04 62.32
C PRO A 283 -31.43 17.48 60.88
N GLU A 284 -32.10 18.18 59.97
CA GLU A 284 -32.23 17.76 58.58
C GLU A 284 -30.93 17.97 57.80
N ARG A 285 -30.23 19.09 58.03
CA ARG A 285 -28.89 19.31 57.48
C ARG A 285 -27.88 18.30 58.00
N LEU A 286 -27.91 17.94 59.28
CA LEU A 286 -27.05 16.88 59.82
C LEU A 286 -27.37 15.52 59.20
N ARG A 287 -28.64 15.16 58.98
CA ARG A 287 -28.99 13.93 58.24
C ARG A 287 -28.48 13.95 56.82
N LYS A 288 -28.61 15.07 56.11
CA LYS A 288 -28.09 15.24 54.75
C LYS A 288 -26.56 15.10 54.71
N LEU A 289 -25.84 15.77 55.60
CA LEU A 289 -24.37 15.67 55.69
C LEU A 289 -23.90 14.26 56.08
N VAL A 290 -24.63 13.56 56.96
CA VAL A 290 -24.33 12.16 57.29
C VAL A 290 -24.58 11.25 56.09
N SER A 291 -25.66 11.47 55.32
CA SER A 291 -25.92 10.71 54.09
C SER A 291 -24.89 10.98 53.00
N GLU A 292 -24.46 12.22 52.82
CA GLU A 292 -23.39 12.60 51.88
C GLU A 292 -22.05 12.01 52.31
N ARG A 293 -21.72 12.04 53.61
CA ARG A 293 -20.53 11.39 54.15
C ARG A 293 -20.52 9.89 53.90
N THR A 294 -21.63 9.19 54.13
CA THR A 294 -21.71 7.74 53.91
C THR A 294 -21.63 7.38 52.42
N MET A 295 -22.23 8.18 51.53
CA MET A 295 -22.11 8.01 50.08
C MET A 295 -20.66 8.24 49.61
N LEU A 296 -20.01 9.29 50.09
CA LEU A 296 -18.60 9.58 49.78
C LEU A 296 -17.67 8.49 50.31
N GLN A 297 -17.93 7.97 51.51
CA GLN A 297 -17.16 6.88 52.09
C GLN A 297 -17.30 5.60 51.26
N GLN A 298 -18.51 5.26 50.81
CA GLN A 298 -18.74 4.11 49.94
C GLN A 298 -18.07 4.27 48.56
N ARG A 299 -18.08 5.47 47.98
CA ARG A 299 -17.33 5.77 46.74
C ARG A 299 -15.82 5.63 46.94
N LEU A 300 -15.31 6.08 48.07
CA LEU A 300 -13.87 6.01 48.38
C LEU A 300 -13.42 4.55 48.58
N GLU A 301 -14.25 3.72 49.22
CA GLU A 301 -14.04 2.27 49.31
C GLU A 301 -14.07 1.60 47.93
N GLN A 302 -15.04 1.91 47.07
CA GLN A 302 -15.08 1.41 45.69
C GLN A 302 -13.83 1.81 44.88
N PHE A 303 -13.42 3.07 45.00
CA PHE A 303 -12.22 3.57 44.33
C PHE A 303 -10.95 2.85 44.84
N SER A 304 -10.86 2.59 46.14
CA SER A 304 -9.73 1.84 46.71
C SER A 304 -9.62 0.41 46.18
N VAL A 305 -10.74 -0.26 45.96
CA VAL A 305 -10.79 -1.62 45.39
C VAL A 305 -10.35 -1.59 43.93
N GLN A 306 -10.87 -0.65 43.15
CA GLN A 306 -10.48 -0.47 41.74
C GLN A 306 -8.99 -0.12 41.61
N TRP A 307 -8.47 0.73 42.49
CA TRP A 307 -7.06 1.10 42.50
C TRP A 307 -6.15 -0.08 42.85
N HIS A 308 -6.56 -0.93 43.79
CA HIS A 308 -5.84 -2.17 44.10
C HIS A 308 -5.87 -3.16 42.93
N GLN A 309 -7.01 -3.29 42.24
CA GLN A 309 -7.12 -4.13 41.04
C GLN A 309 -6.19 -3.63 39.92
N LEU A 310 -6.19 -2.33 39.63
CA LEU A 310 -5.31 -1.75 38.61
C LEU A 310 -3.82 -1.95 38.96
N ARG A 311 -3.44 -1.78 40.22
CA ARG A 311 -2.06 -2.08 40.68
C ARG A 311 -1.71 -3.55 40.51
N GLN A 312 -2.65 -4.44 40.76
CA GLN A 312 -2.43 -5.88 40.59
C GLN A 312 -2.26 -6.24 39.11
N GLU A 313 -3.05 -5.65 38.23
CA GLU A 313 -2.93 -5.82 36.77
C GLU A 313 -1.60 -5.25 36.24
N GLN A 314 -1.17 -4.08 36.71
CA GLN A 314 0.15 -3.53 36.38
C GLN A 314 1.29 -4.43 36.87
N ALA A 315 1.22 -4.93 38.11
CA ALA A 315 2.21 -5.86 38.63
C ALA A 315 2.28 -7.15 37.80
N GLN A 316 1.13 -7.68 37.39
CA GLN A 316 1.06 -8.84 36.49
C GLN A 316 1.63 -8.53 35.10
N SER A 317 1.39 -7.34 34.55
CA SER A 317 1.96 -6.93 33.26
C SER A 317 3.49 -6.84 33.32
N VAL A 318 4.03 -6.25 34.37
CA VAL A 318 5.50 -6.17 34.57
C VAL A 318 6.09 -7.57 34.74
N GLN A 319 5.42 -8.47 35.46
CA GLN A 319 5.85 -9.87 35.58
C GLN A 319 5.81 -10.61 34.23
N ARG A 320 4.79 -10.37 33.39
CA ARG A 320 4.72 -10.95 32.03
C ARG A 320 5.85 -10.43 31.15
N GLU A 321 6.16 -9.12 31.20
CA GLU A 321 7.29 -8.56 30.47
C GLU A 321 8.63 -9.14 30.93
N GLN A 322 8.83 -9.28 32.25
CA GLN A 322 10.04 -9.90 32.79
C GLN A 322 10.17 -11.36 32.35
N ALA A 323 9.08 -12.14 32.41
CA ALA A 323 9.08 -13.53 31.94
C ALA A 323 9.39 -13.64 30.44
N LEU A 324 8.88 -12.71 29.62
CA LEU A 324 9.21 -12.66 28.19
C LEU A 324 10.66 -12.25 27.93
N ARG A 325 11.23 -11.33 28.73
CA ARG A 325 12.65 -10.97 28.64
C ARG A 325 13.56 -12.14 29.02
N GLU A 326 13.25 -12.85 30.10
CA GLU A 326 13.99 -14.05 30.50
C GLU A 326 13.88 -15.16 29.45
N GLU A 327 12.72 -15.32 28.81
CA GLU A 327 12.53 -16.29 27.74
C GLU A 327 13.31 -15.92 26.48
N HIS A 328 13.31 -14.64 26.10
CA HIS A 328 14.13 -14.13 25.01
C HIS A 328 15.64 -14.31 25.30
N GLU A 329 16.08 -14.04 26.52
CA GLU A 329 17.48 -14.26 26.93
C GLU A 329 17.85 -15.75 26.88
N ARG A 330 16.97 -16.64 27.35
CA ARG A 330 17.16 -18.10 27.21
C ARG A 330 17.22 -18.56 25.77
N LEU A 331 16.33 -18.06 24.90
CA LEU A 331 16.35 -18.40 23.48
C LEU A 331 17.61 -17.86 22.80
N SER A 332 18.04 -16.64 23.15
CA SER A 332 19.30 -16.07 22.67
C SER A 332 20.51 -16.91 23.10
N GLN A 333 20.51 -17.41 24.34
CA GLN A 333 21.54 -18.31 24.85
C GLN A 333 21.55 -19.64 24.07
N ASN A 334 20.39 -20.26 23.88
CA ASN A 334 20.25 -21.51 23.13
C ASN A 334 20.72 -21.36 21.67
N VAL A 335 20.42 -20.22 21.02
CA VAL A 335 20.90 -19.93 19.67
C VAL A 335 22.43 -19.80 19.66
N ALA A 336 23.02 -19.13 20.65
CA ALA A 336 24.46 -19.02 20.78
C ALA A 336 25.13 -20.40 21.00
N ASP A 337 24.56 -21.25 21.85
CA ASP A 337 25.06 -22.60 22.12
C ASP A 337 24.96 -23.50 20.86
N LEU A 338 23.83 -23.45 20.14
CA LEU A 338 23.67 -24.19 18.88
C LEU A 338 24.63 -23.70 17.79
N THR A 339 24.90 -22.39 17.75
CA THR A 339 25.87 -21.82 16.82
C THR A 339 27.28 -22.31 17.15
N ALA A 340 27.65 -22.33 18.43
CA ALA A 340 28.94 -22.87 18.88
C ALA A 340 29.07 -24.37 18.59
N GLU A 341 28.00 -25.15 18.75
CA GLU A 341 27.98 -26.58 18.42
C GLU A 341 28.14 -26.83 16.91
N LEU A 342 27.47 -26.04 16.06
CA LEU A 342 27.64 -26.10 14.61
C LEU A 342 29.07 -25.71 14.17
N GLU A 343 29.66 -24.69 14.79
CA GLU A 343 31.06 -24.32 14.54
C GLU A 343 32.03 -25.44 14.97
N ALA A 344 31.77 -26.12 16.09
CA ALA A 344 32.55 -27.27 16.53
C ALA A 344 32.43 -28.46 15.54
N GLN A 345 31.21 -28.78 15.10
CA GLN A 345 30.98 -29.83 14.09
C GLN A 345 31.65 -29.51 12.75
N ARG A 346 31.64 -28.24 12.35
CA ARG A 346 32.35 -27.78 11.15
C ARG A 346 33.86 -27.95 11.30
N ALA A 347 34.43 -27.58 12.44
CA ALA A 347 35.85 -27.80 12.71
C ALA A 347 36.22 -29.29 12.67
N GLU A 348 35.38 -30.17 13.23
CA GLU A 348 35.56 -31.62 13.14
C GLU A 348 35.47 -32.11 11.69
N ALA A 349 34.49 -31.67 10.91
CA ALA A 349 34.36 -32.03 9.49
C ALA A 349 35.57 -31.57 8.66
N GLU A 350 36.10 -30.37 8.93
CA GLU A 350 37.32 -29.85 8.30
C GLU A 350 38.55 -30.68 8.67
N THR A 351 38.65 -31.19 9.91
CA THR A 351 39.72 -32.13 10.29
C THR A 351 39.59 -33.48 9.58
N LEU A 352 38.38 -34.05 9.50
CA LEU A 352 38.14 -35.29 8.77
C LEU A 352 38.44 -35.16 7.27
N HIS A 353 38.07 -34.04 6.66
CA HIS A 353 38.42 -33.75 5.27
C HIS A 353 39.94 -33.67 5.06
N ARG A 354 40.66 -33.04 6.00
CA ARG A 354 42.13 -32.97 5.97
C ARG A 354 42.76 -34.36 6.10
N ASP A 355 42.29 -35.17 7.05
CA ASP A 355 42.77 -36.53 7.28
C ASP A 355 42.48 -37.45 6.07
N LEU A 356 41.31 -37.30 5.43
CA LEU A 356 40.96 -38.02 4.21
C LEU A 356 41.83 -37.58 3.02
N ALA A 357 42.12 -36.28 2.89
CA ALA A 357 43.03 -35.77 1.88
C ALA A 357 44.46 -36.31 2.07
N GLU A 358 44.98 -36.32 3.30
CA GLU A 358 46.27 -36.93 3.62
C GLU A 358 46.28 -38.44 3.37
N ALA A 359 45.20 -39.15 3.69
CA ALA A 359 45.08 -40.58 3.42
C ALA A 359 45.05 -40.89 1.91
N ARG A 360 44.42 -40.02 1.12
CA ARG A 360 44.38 -40.10 -0.36
C ARG A 360 45.76 -39.87 -0.96
N GLU A 361 46.53 -38.94 -0.40
CA GLU A 361 47.92 -38.67 -0.82
C GLU A 361 48.87 -39.84 -0.45
N ARG A 362 48.58 -40.57 0.63
CA ARG A 362 49.38 -41.74 1.07
C ARG A 362 49.05 -43.06 0.33
N ARG A 363 47.98 -43.15 -0.47
CA ARG A 363 47.65 -44.36 -1.27
C ARG A 363 47.27 -44.03 -2.73
N PRO A 364 48.25 -43.75 -3.61
CA PRO A 364 47.95 -43.43 -5.02
C PRO A 364 47.67 -44.64 -5.94
N GLU A 365 47.84 -45.92 -5.52
CA GLU A 365 47.91 -47.03 -6.49
C GLU A 365 46.88 -48.17 -6.40
N GLU A 366 45.94 -48.20 -5.44
CA GLU A 366 44.90 -49.24 -5.42
C GLU A 366 43.58 -48.76 -6.04
N LYS A 367 43.42 -48.99 -7.35
CA LYS A 367 42.15 -48.80 -8.07
C LYS A 367 41.10 -49.82 -7.59
N HIS A 368 40.44 -49.53 -6.48
CA HIS A 368 39.26 -50.27 -6.05
C HIS A 368 37.99 -49.73 -6.75
N PRO A 369 37.27 -50.55 -7.52
CA PRO A 369 36.07 -50.12 -8.25
C PRO A 369 34.84 -49.83 -7.35
N GLY A 370 34.99 -49.84 -6.03
CA GLY A 370 33.92 -49.52 -5.06
C GLY A 370 33.91 -48.07 -4.55
N ILE A 371 34.92 -47.25 -4.86
CA ILE A 371 35.06 -45.89 -4.30
C ILE A 371 34.28 -44.84 -5.13
N ALA A 372 33.97 -45.14 -6.39
CA ALA A 372 33.23 -44.22 -7.27
C ALA A 372 31.84 -43.86 -6.72
N GLY A 373 31.16 -44.78 -6.02
CA GLY A 373 29.86 -44.50 -5.39
C GLY A 373 29.94 -43.65 -4.12
N LEU A 374 31.11 -43.61 -3.46
CA LEU A 374 31.34 -42.77 -2.27
C LEU A 374 31.64 -41.31 -2.66
N ASP A 375 32.36 -41.09 -3.77
CA ASP A 375 32.60 -39.75 -4.32
C ASP A 375 31.28 -39.11 -4.82
N GLU A 376 30.36 -39.91 -5.38
CA GLU A 376 29.03 -39.44 -5.78
C GLU A 376 28.11 -39.13 -4.59
N ALA A 377 28.17 -39.95 -3.53
CA ALA A 377 27.43 -39.72 -2.28
C ALA A 377 27.96 -38.50 -1.48
N LEU A 378 29.27 -38.29 -1.46
CA LEU A 378 29.88 -37.10 -0.85
C LEU A 378 29.62 -35.84 -1.67
N GLY A 379 29.63 -35.94 -3.01
CA GLY A 379 29.24 -34.84 -3.90
C GLY A 379 27.80 -34.41 -3.70
N THR A 380 26.86 -35.36 -3.56
CA THR A 380 25.45 -35.06 -3.26
C THR A 380 25.26 -34.49 -1.85
N TYR A 381 25.96 -35.01 -0.84
CA TYR A 381 25.90 -34.48 0.52
C TYR A 381 26.43 -33.03 0.61
N LEU A 382 27.54 -32.72 -0.06
CA LEU A 382 28.11 -31.36 -0.11
C LEU A 382 27.25 -30.41 -0.94
N ALA A 383 26.60 -30.88 -2.02
CA ALA A 383 25.63 -30.09 -2.77
C ALA A 383 24.41 -29.72 -1.92
N THR A 384 23.87 -30.67 -1.13
CA THR A 384 22.76 -30.39 -0.21
C THR A 384 23.14 -29.43 0.92
N LEU A 385 24.37 -29.50 1.44
CA LEU A 385 24.87 -28.53 2.44
C LEU A 385 25.09 -27.14 1.84
N ALA A 386 25.49 -27.04 0.57
CA ALA A 386 25.60 -25.77 -0.14
C ALA A 386 24.22 -25.15 -0.44
N GLU A 387 23.22 -25.96 -0.76
CA GLU A 387 21.82 -25.52 -0.93
C GLU A 387 21.20 -25.01 0.39
N ILE A 388 21.46 -25.70 1.50
CA ILE A 388 21.02 -25.27 2.83
C ILE A 388 21.70 -23.94 3.23
N ASN A 389 22.98 -23.74 2.89
CA ASN A 389 23.69 -22.49 3.14
C ASN A 389 23.26 -21.34 2.21
N GLY A 390 22.81 -21.63 0.99
CA GLY A 390 22.24 -20.62 0.07
C GLY A 390 20.92 -20.02 0.57
N ILE A 391 20.23 -20.71 1.48
CA ILE A 391 18.96 -20.27 2.09
C ILE A 391 19.18 -19.40 3.35
N VAL A 392 20.39 -19.40 3.93
CA VAL A 392 20.75 -18.62 5.15
C VAL A 392 21.65 -17.44 4.78
N GLY A 393 21.18 -16.60 3.86
CA GLY A 393 21.81 -15.33 3.53
C GLY A 393 21.29 -14.18 4.39
N GLY A 394 21.94 -13.93 5.54
CA GLY A 394 21.98 -12.65 6.27
C GLY A 394 20.69 -12.15 6.97
N PRO A 395 20.79 -11.52 8.16
CA PRO A 395 19.62 -10.93 8.83
C PRO A 395 19.16 -9.65 8.10
N PRO A 396 17.86 -9.49 7.75
CA PRO A 396 17.34 -8.22 7.26
C PRO A 396 17.20 -7.22 8.42
N PRO A 397 17.30 -5.90 8.15
CA PRO A 397 17.02 -4.89 9.16
C PRO A 397 15.55 -4.94 9.55
N LEU A 398 15.30 -4.99 10.87
CA LEU A 398 13.98 -4.95 11.47
C LEU A 398 13.27 -3.63 11.13
N ALA A 399 12.34 -3.66 10.19
CA ALA A 399 11.28 -2.66 10.04
C ALA A 399 9.99 -3.27 10.60
N GLY A 400 9.47 -2.65 11.66
CA GLY A 400 8.31 -3.12 12.39
C GLY A 400 6.99 -2.90 11.65
N GLY A 401 6.02 -3.73 12.00
CA GLY A 401 4.59 -3.43 11.84
C GLY A 401 3.80 -4.49 11.07
N ALA A 402 3.15 -5.40 11.80
CA ALA A 402 1.74 -5.76 11.58
C ALA A 402 1.29 -6.69 12.71
N VAL A 403 0.36 -6.21 13.53
CA VAL A 403 -0.29 -6.96 14.61
C VAL A 403 -1.26 -7.96 13.96
N GLY A 404 -0.94 -9.25 14.09
CA GLY A 404 -1.85 -10.34 13.75
C GLY A 404 -3.11 -10.31 14.61
N THR A 405 -4.23 -10.75 14.05
CA THR A 405 -5.54 -10.67 14.70
C THR A 405 -5.57 -11.43 16.03
N SER A 406 -6.31 -10.90 17.01
CA SER A 406 -6.40 -11.35 18.42
C SER A 406 -6.67 -12.86 18.61
N ARG A 407 -7.26 -13.53 17.61
CA ARG A 407 -7.60 -14.96 17.67
C ARG A 407 -6.38 -15.87 17.45
N ASP A 408 -5.45 -15.46 16.59
CA ASP A 408 -4.23 -16.22 16.32
C ASP A 408 -3.22 -16.03 17.46
N ALA A 409 -3.18 -14.84 18.07
CA ALA A 409 -2.34 -14.56 19.24
C ALA A 409 -2.70 -15.43 20.46
N ALA A 410 -3.99 -15.74 20.66
CA ALA A 410 -4.44 -16.61 21.75
C ALA A 410 -4.06 -18.08 21.53
N GLN A 411 -4.19 -18.58 20.30
CA GLN A 411 -3.78 -19.95 19.94
C GLN A 411 -2.26 -20.13 19.98
N TRP A 412 -1.51 -19.13 19.53
CA TRP A 412 -0.05 -19.11 19.66
C TRP A 412 0.39 -19.03 21.13
N GLY A 413 -0.29 -18.24 21.95
CA GLY A 413 -0.02 -18.16 23.39
C GLY A 413 -0.20 -19.50 24.10
N GLU A 414 -1.22 -20.28 23.73
CA GLU A 414 -1.47 -21.60 24.31
C GLU A 414 -0.44 -22.64 23.85
N LEU A 415 -0.05 -22.62 22.56
CA LEU A 415 1.02 -23.48 22.04
C LEU A 415 2.38 -23.18 22.68
N VAL A 416 2.74 -21.91 22.83
CA VAL A 416 4.00 -21.49 23.49
C VAL A 416 4.01 -21.92 24.96
N GLN A 417 2.91 -21.74 25.68
CA GLN A 417 2.78 -22.22 27.07
C GLN A 417 2.89 -23.75 27.19
N THR A 418 2.38 -24.48 26.19
CA THR A 418 2.46 -25.94 26.16
C THR A 418 3.88 -26.42 25.89
N VAL A 419 4.58 -25.79 24.93
CA VAL A 419 6.00 -26.06 24.65
C VAL A 419 6.86 -25.75 25.88
N LYS A 420 6.61 -24.62 26.54
CA LYS A 420 7.33 -24.21 27.76
C LYS A 420 7.18 -25.22 28.90
N ARG A 421 5.96 -25.71 29.15
CA ARG A 421 5.75 -26.78 30.14
C ARG A 421 6.47 -28.08 29.75
N GLN A 422 6.51 -28.41 28.47
CA GLN A 422 7.19 -29.62 28.01
C GLN A 422 8.72 -29.53 28.10
N THR A 423 9.30 -28.36 27.80
CA THR A 423 10.75 -28.14 27.94
C THR A 423 11.20 -28.05 29.39
N GLU A 424 10.41 -27.39 30.26
CA GLU A 424 10.66 -27.38 31.71
C GLU A 424 10.57 -28.79 32.31
N MET A 425 9.59 -29.59 31.89
CA MET A 425 9.47 -30.99 32.32
C MET A 425 10.65 -31.84 31.80
N ALA A 426 11.13 -31.61 30.57
CA ALA A 426 12.30 -32.32 30.03
C ALA A 426 13.58 -32.01 30.81
N ALA A 427 13.79 -30.73 31.17
CA ALA A 427 14.92 -30.27 31.96
C ALA A 427 14.91 -30.89 33.37
N GLN A 428 13.75 -30.89 34.04
CA GLN A 428 13.59 -31.57 35.34
C GLN A 428 13.89 -33.07 35.27
N LEU A 429 13.38 -33.76 34.25
CA LEU A 429 13.63 -35.19 34.08
C LEU A 429 15.12 -35.49 33.79
N GLN A 430 15.81 -34.61 33.05
CA GLN A 430 17.26 -34.74 32.84
C GLN A 430 18.06 -34.53 34.13
N GLU A 431 17.66 -33.55 34.96
CA GLU A 431 18.28 -33.30 36.25
C GLU A 431 18.10 -34.48 37.22
N GLU A 432 16.89 -35.05 37.28
CA GLU A 432 16.61 -36.26 38.08
C GLU A 432 17.43 -37.47 37.61
N VAL A 433 17.53 -37.70 36.29
CA VAL A 433 18.34 -38.79 35.72
C VAL A 433 19.84 -38.57 35.98
N ALA A 434 20.31 -37.32 35.94
CA ALA A 434 21.69 -36.97 36.25
C ALA A 434 22.01 -37.18 37.74
N ALA A 435 21.08 -36.84 38.65
CA ALA A 435 21.21 -37.03 40.09
C ALA A 435 21.23 -38.52 40.51
N LEU A 436 20.50 -39.38 39.79
CA LEU A 436 20.48 -40.83 40.05
C LEU A 436 21.76 -41.55 39.61
N ARG A 437 22.51 -40.99 38.64
CA ARG A 437 23.72 -41.59 38.07
C ARG A 437 24.83 -41.86 39.11
N PRO A 438 25.28 -40.88 39.93
CA PRO A 438 26.30 -41.12 40.94
C PRO A 438 25.82 -42.03 42.08
N LEU A 439 24.52 -42.03 42.41
CA LEU A 439 23.95 -42.94 43.42
C LEU A 439 23.98 -44.40 42.96
N LEU A 440 23.64 -44.67 41.70
CA LEU A 440 23.76 -46.00 41.12
C LEU A 440 25.23 -46.45 40.98
N GLN A 441 26.15 -45.52 40.71
CA GLN A 441 27.58 -45.80 40.61
C GLN A 441 28.20 -46.08 41.98
N SER A 442 27.83 -45.29 43.00
CA SER A 442 28.25 -45.50 44.41
C SER A 442 27.66 -46.78 44.99
N ALA A 443 26.38 -47.08 44.71
CA ALA A 443 25.74 -48.33 45.13
C ALA A 443 26.43 -49.55 44.50
N ARG A 444 26.88 -49.46 43.24
CA ARG A 444 27.63 -50.52 42.56
C ARG A 444 29.01 -50.78 43.17
N GLU A 445 29.68 -49.73 43.65
CA GLU A 445 31.01 -49.83 44.28
C GLU A 445 30.95 -50.32 45.74
N VAL A 446 29.89 -49.97 46.48
CA VAL A 446 29.74 -50.32 47.91
C VAL A 446 29.13 -51.72 48.12
N LEU A 447 28.38 -52.28 47.15
CA LEU A 447 27.51 -53.45 47.38
C LEU A 447 27.98 -54.75 46.72
N GLY A 448 29.27 -55.07 46.82
CA GLY A 448 29.80 -56.36 46.41
C GLY A 448 29.42 -57.58 47.27
N ALA A 449 28.47 -57.50 48.23
CA ALA A 449 28.33 -58.58 49.23
C ALA A 449 26.96 -58.83 49.92
N THR A 450 25.79 -58.40 49.44
CA THR A 450 24.52 -58.71 50.15
C THR A 450 23.33 -59.10 49.26
N ASP A 451 22.75 -60.27 49.57
CA ASP A 451 21.73 -60.99 48.77
C ASP A 451 20.30 -60.42 48.82
N ALA A 452 20.05 -59.30 49.53
CA ALA A 452 18.71 -58.70 49.66
C ALA A 452 18.45 -57.49 48.73
N LEU A 453 19.41 -57.12 47.90
CA LEU A 453 19.36 -55.97 46.97
C LEU A 453 18.78 -56.15 45.54
N PRO A 454 18.46 -57.36 45.01
CA PRO A 454 18.02 -57.48 43.62
C PRO A 454 16.69 -56.78 43.32
N GLU A 455 15.78 -56.66 44.28
CA GLU A 455 14.45 -56.05 44.03
C GLU A 455 14.53 -54.53 43.87
N ARG A 456 15.29 -53.85 44.73
CA ARG A 456 15.43 -52.38 44.66
C ARG A 456 16.22 -51.91 43.45
N LEU A 457 17.19 -52.71 42.98
CA LEU A 457 17.87 -52.45 41.71
C LEU A 457 16.98 -52.72 40.49
N ARG A 458 16.03 -53.67 40.58
CA ARG A 458 15.02 -53.87 39.53
C ARG A 458 14.00 -52.75 39.49
N GLU A 459 13.56 -52.23 40.64
CA GLU A 459 12.70 -51.05 40.71
C GLU A 459 13.39 -49.81 40.12
N LEU A 460 14.62 -49.50 40.52
CA LEU A 460 15.38 -48.37 39.96
C LEU A 460 15.67 -48.53 38.47
N ALA A 461 15.92 -49.75 37.99
CA ALA A 461 16.07 -50.02 36.55
C ALA A 461 14.75 -49.83 35.78
N ALA A 462 13.62 -50.21 36.38
CA ALA A 462 12.29 -49.99 35.80
C ALA A 462 11.92 -48.49 35.77
N GLU A 463 12.23 -47.74 36.83
CA GLU A 463 12.06 -46.28 36.88
C GLU A 463 12.91 -45.58 35.83
N ARG A 464 14.19 -45.96 35.69
CA ARG A 464 15.05 -45.44 34.63
C ARG A 464 14.50 -45.73 33.23
N ALA A 465 14.04 -46.96 32.98
CA ALA A 465 13.45 -47.33 31.69
C ALA A 465 12.14 -46.56 31.41
N MET A 466 11.35 -46.22 32.44
CA MET A 466 10.18 -45.37 32.30
C MET A 466 10.58 -43.92 31.96
N LEU A 467 11.59 -43.37 32.63
CA LEU A 467 12.12 -42.03 32.37
C LEU A 467 12.72 -41.91 30.97
N GLU A 468 13.48 -42.91 30.52
CA GLU A 468 14.04 -42.96 29.15
C GLU A 468 12.92 -42.98 28.09
N ARG A 469 11.83 -43.75 28.30
CA ARG A 469 10.66 -43.72 27.39
C ARG A 469 9.95 -42.37 27.39
N ARG A 470 9.83 -41.71 28.56
CA ARG A 470 9.24 -40.37 28.66
C ARG A 470 10.09 -39.33 27.93
N LEU A 471 11.42 -39.38 28.07
CA LEU A 471 12.34 -38.51 27.33
C LEU A 471 12.25 -38.73 25.82
N GLN A 472 12.20 -39.99 25.36
CA GLN A 472 11.99 -40.30 23.94
C GLN A 472 10.66 -39.73 23.41
N HIS A 473 9.59 -39.85 24.19
CA HIS A 473 8.29 -39.28 23.81
C HIS A 473 8.35 -37.75 23.70
N VAL A 474 8.99 -37.07 24.64
CA VAL A 474 9.16 -35.60 24.60
C VAL A 474 10.02 -35.19 23.40
N TYR A 475 11.09 -35.93 23.10
CA TYR A 475 11.94 -35.66 21.92
C TYR A 475 11.15 -35.79 20.61
N VAL A 476 10.35 -36.85 20.45
CA VAL A 476 9.50 -37.04 19.26
C VAL A 476 8.44 -35.93 19.17
N GLN A 477 7.88 -35.46 20.29
CA GLN A 477 6.95 -34.34 20.30
C GLN A 477 7.63 -33.02 19.91
N ALA A 478 8.83 -32.74 20.44
CA ALA A 478 9.60 -31.56 20.07
C ALA A 478 9.93 -31.56 18.56
N GLN A 479 10.33 -32.71 18.01
CA GLN A 479 10.62 -32.85 16.59
C GLN A 479 9.37 -32.60 15.71
N ARG A 480 8.19 -33.12 16.13
CA ARG A 480 6.92 -32.85 15.44
C ARG A 480 6.54 -31.38 15.48
N LEU A 481 6.79 -30.68 16.58
CA LEU A 481 6.52 -29.24 16.70
C LEU A 481 7.49 -28.41 15.86
N GLN A 482 8.77 -28.79 15.80
CA GLN A 482 9.74 -28.16 14.88
C GLN A 482 9.32 -28.35 13.43
N GLN A 483 8.88 -29.55 13.04
CA GLN A 483 8.40 -29.82 11.69
C GLN A 483 7.13 -29.02 11.37
N ALA A 484 6.16 -28.95 12.29
CA ALA A 484 4.96 -28.14 12.12
C ALA A 484 5.28 -26.63 12.00
N HIS A 485 6.30 -26.15 12.74
CA HIS A 485 6.75 -24.76 12.62
C HIS A 485 7.41 -24.49 11.26
N ALA A 486 8.27 -25.40 10.79
CA ALA A 486 8.88 -25.30 9.46
C ALA A 486 7.79 -25.27 8.36
N GLU A 487 6.81 -26.17 8.42
CA GLU A 487 5.67 -26.19 7.49
C GLU A 487 4.84 -24.88 7.56
N SER A 488 4.62 -24.34 8.76
CA SER A 488 3.93 -23.05 8.94
C SER A 488 4.69 -21.90 8.30
N THR A 489 6.00 -21.79 8.54
CA THR A 489 6.83 -20.74 7.94
C THR A 489 6.90 -20.86 6.42
N GLN A 490 6.89 -22.08 5.88
CA GLN A 490 6.83 -22.32 4.44
C GLN A 490 5.48 -21.87 3.85
N ARG A 491 4.36 -22.16 4.52
CA ARG A 491 3.04 -21.68 4.11
C ARG A 491 2.96 -20.14 4.15
N GLU A 492 3.54 -19.50 5.16
CA GLU A 492 3.61 -18.03 5.21
C GLU A 492 4.42 -17.44 4.06
N ARG A 493 5.54 -18.06 3.68
CA ARG A 493 6.32 -17.65 2.50
C ARG A 493 5.51 -17.80 1.22
N GLN A 494 4.84 -18.94 1.03
CA GLN A 494 3.96 -19.17 -0.11
C GLN A 494 2.83 -18.13 -0.20
N LEU A 495 2.19 -17.81 0.93
CA LEU A 495 1.15 -16.77 0.96
C LEU A 495 1.71 -15.38 0.64
N ARG A 496 2.93 -15.05 1.09
CA ARG A 496 3.60 -13.78 0.72
C ARG A 496 3.95 -13.74 -0.76
N GLU A 497 4.49 -14.82 -1.32
CA GLU A 497 4.78 -14.92 -2.76
C GLU A 497 3.51 -14.82 -3.62
N GLU A 498 2.41 -15.46 -3.19
CA GLU A 498 1.11 -15.33 -3.84
C GLU A 498 0.57 -13.89 -3.72
N GLN A 499 0.71 -13.26 -2.56
CA GLN A 499 0.31 -11.87 -2.35
C GLN A 499 1.12 -10.91 -3.24
N GLU A 500 2.44 -11.08 -3.32
CA GLU A 500 3.32 -10.31 -4.21
C GLU A 500 2.94 -10.54 -5.68
N ARG A 501 2.69 -11.78 -6.09
CA ARG A 501 2.23 -12.11 -7.44
C ARG A 501 0.89 -11.45 -7.78
N LEU A 502 -0.08 -11.51 -6.88
CA LEU A 502 -1.37 -10.84 -7.05
C LEU A 502 -1.22 -9.32 -7.10
N SER A 503 -0.36 -8.75 -6.25
CA SER A 503 -0.08 -7.31 -6.27
C SER A 503 0.55 -6.86 -7.59
N ALA A 504 1.47 -7.66 -8.15
CA ALA A 504 2.09 -7.42 -9.45
C ALA A 504 1.07 -7.53 -10.60
N GLN A 505 0.13 -8.49 -10.53
CA GLN A 505 -0.96 -8.59 -11.50
C GLN A 505 -1.90 -7.39 -11.44
N VAL A 506 -2.24 -6.91 -10.25
CA VAL A 506 -3.06 -5.70 -10.09
C VAL A 506 -2.33 -4.49 -10.69
N ALA A 507 -1.05 -4.30 -10.37
CA ALA A 507 -0.25 -3.21 -10.95
C ALA A 507 -0.18 -3.28 -12.49
N ALA A 508 0.00 -4.47 -13.06
CA ALA A 508 0.02 -4.66 -14.52
C ALA A 508 -1.34 -4.33 -15.17
N LEU A 509 -2.45 -4.79 -14.58
CA LEU A 509 -3.79 -4.48 -15.08
C LEU A 509 -4.14 -2.99 -14.93
N THR A 510 -3.67 -2.34 -13.86
CA THR A 510 -3.83 -0.89 -13.69
C THR A 510 -3.06 -0.14 -14.78
N ALA A 511 -1.82 -0.52 -15.08
CA ALA A 511 -1.03 0.08 -16.15
C ALA A 511 -1.67 -0.13 -17.54
N GLU A 512 -2.24 -1.31 -17.80
CA GLU A 512 -2.97 -1.58 -19.04
C GLU A 512 -4.22 -0.72 -19.17
N LEU A 513 -4.96 -0.51 -18.08
CA LEU A 513 -6.16 0.32 -18.06
C LEU A 513 -5.83 1.81 -18.25
N GLU A 514 -4.76 2.31 -17.62
CA GLU A 514 -4.24 3.67 -17.84
C GLU A 514 -3.78 3.86 -19.30
N SER A 515 -3.12 2.86 -19.89
CA SER A 515 -2.74 2.90 -21.32
C SER A 515 -3.95 2.92 -22.24
N GLN A 516 -4.98 2.13 -21.96
CA GLN A 516 -6.23 2.15 -22.75
C GLN A 516 -6.97 3.48 -22.62
N GLN A 517 -6.98 4.09 -21.43
CA GLN A 517 -7.55 5.43 -21.22
C GLN A 517 -6.78 6.48 -22.01
N ALA A 518 -5.45 6.49 -21.95
CA ALA A 518 -4.63 7.40 -22.73
C ALA A 518 -4.84 7.24 -24.25
N HIS A 519 -5.01 6.01 -24.74
CA HIS A 519 -5.36 5.77 -26.14
C HIS A 519 -6.77 6.26 -26.51
N ALA A 520 -7.76 6.11 -25.62
CA ALA A 520 -9.10 6.63 -25.83
C ALA A 520 -9.11 8.17 -25.88
N GLU A 521 -8.44 8.82 -24.93
CA GLU A 521 -8.29 10.28 -24.89
C GLU A 521 -7.54 10.80 -26.12
N SER A 522 -6.46 10.12 -26.54
CA SER A 522 -5.74 10.46 -27.77
C SER A 522 -6.63 10.32 -29.01
N ALA A 523 -7.47 9.28 -29.09
CA ALA A 523 -8.39 9.10 -30.20
C ALA A 523 -9.50 10.15 -30.23
N GLU A 524 -9.95 10.62 -29.07
CA GLU A 524 -10.89 11.75 -28.96
C GLU A 524 -10.25 13.06 -29.42
N TRP A 525 -9.03 13.35 -28.99
CA TRP A 525 -8.26 14.50 -29.47
C TRP A 525 -8.03 14.48 -30.98
N GLU A 526 -7.70 13.32 -31.56
CA GLU A 526 -7.58 13.20 -33.01
C GLU A 526 -8.90 13.44 -33.74
N ARG A 527 -10.05 13.04 -33.16
CA ARG A 527 -11.37 13.32 -33.75
C ARG A 527 -11.67 14.81 -33.69
N GLN A 528 -11.44 15.46 -32.56
CA GLN A 528 -11.61 16.90 -32.42
C GLN A 528 -10.73 17.67 -33.41
N LEU A 529 -9.46 17.27 -33.55
CA LEU A 529 -8.54 17.88 -34.51
C LEU A 529 -9.03 17.71 -35.96
N ARG A 530 -9.55 16.53 -36.34
CA ARG A 530 -10.14 16.30 -37.67
C ARG A 530 -11.39 17.14 -37.88
N GLU A 531 -12.27 17.25 -36.89
CA GLU A 531 -13.48 18.10 -36.95
C GLU A 531 -13.12 19.58 -37.08
N GLU A 532 -12.10 20.07 -36.36
CA GLU A 532 -11.59 21.43 -36.51
C GLU A 532 -10.94 21.65 -37.89
N GLN A 533 -10.18 20.68 -38.38
CA GLN A 533 -9.59 20.75 -39.72
C GLN A 533 -10.66 20.79 -40.82
N GLU A 534 -11.70 19.97 -40.71
CA GLU A 534 -12.85 20.00 -41.63
C GLU A 534 -13.58 21.35 -41.55
N ARG A 535 -13.80 21.88 -40.34
CA ARG A 535 -14.42 23.20 -40.12
C ARG A 535 -13.60 24.32 -40.77
N LEU A 536 -12.29 24.37 -40.52
CA LEU A 536 -11.40 25.36 -41.14
C LEU A 536 -11.35 25.21 -42.66
N SER A 537 -11.35 23.97 -43.17
CA SER A 537 -11.39 23.73 -44.61
C SER A 537 -12.69 24.23 -45.27
N ALA A 538 -13.83 24.07 -44.58
CA ALA A 538 -15.12 24.58 -45.02
C ALA A 538 -15.16 26.12 -44.98
N GLU A 539 -14.55 26.74 -43.97
CA GLU A 539 -14.42 28.20 -43.86
C GLU A 539 -13.54 28.77 -44.99
N VAL A 540 -12.40 28.15 -45.28
CA VAL A 540 -11.54 28.51 -46.42
C VAL A 540 -12.29 28.36 -47.74
N ALA A 541 -13.04 27.27 -47.95
CA ALA A 541 -13.85 27.08 -49.14
C ALA A 541 -14.93 28.17 -49.28
N SER A 542 -15.58 28.56 -48.18
CA SER A 542 -16.56 29.64 -48.13
C SER A 542 -15.93 31.00 -48.50
N LEU A 543 -14.80 31.35 -47.88
CA LEU A 543 -14.08 32.58 -48.17
C LEU A 543 -13.58 32.63 -49.61
N THR A 544 -13.15 31.49 -50.15
CA THR A 544 -12.73 31.38 -51.56
C THR A 544 -13.91 31.63 -52.50
N ALA A 545 -15.08 31.06 -52.20
CA ALA A 545 -16.30 31.30 -52.98
C ALA A 545 -16.77 32.77 -52.90
N GLU A 546 -16.65 33.41 -51.73
CA GLU A 546 -16.93 34.84 -51.58
C GLU A 546 -15.97 35.71 -52.40
N LEU A 547 -14.68 35.40 -52.40
CA LEU A 547 -13.69 36.11 -53.21
C LEU A 547 -13.94 35.94 -54.73
N GLU A 548 -14.29 34.73 -55.18
CA GLU A 548 -14.67 34.51 -56.57
C GLU A 548 -15.95 35.27 -56.95
N ALA A 549 -16.94 35.32 -56.06
CA ALA A 549 -18.15 36.11 -56.26
C ALA A 549 -17.87 37.62 -56.32
N GLN A 550 -16.99 38.15 -55.46
CA GLN A 550 -16.55 39.54 -55.51
C GLN A 550 -15.77 39.83 -56.79
N ARG A 551 -14.91 38.90 -57.23
CA ARG A 551 -14.18 39.02 -58.49
C ARG A 551 -15.12 39.08 -59.69
N ALA A 552 -16.13 38.21 -59.73
CA ALA A 552 -17.15 38.22 -60.78
C ALA A 552 -17.98 39.52 -60.78
N GLN A 553 -18.24 40.11 -59.60
CA GLN A 553 -18.89 41.42 -59.48
C GLN A 553 -18.00 42.57 -59.97
N ALA A 554 -16.69 42.51 -59.70
CA ALA A 554 -15.72 43.49 -60.19
C ALA A 554 -15.48 43.40 -61.71
N GLU A 555 -15.61 42.21 -62.30
CA GLU A 555 -15.49 42.00 -63.74
C GLU A 555 -16.74 42.45 -64.52
N HIS A 556 -17.85 42.75 -63.83
CA HIS A 556 -19.09 43.27 -64.42
C HIS A 556 -19.18 44.80 -64.43
N VAL A 557 -18.05 45.51 -64.44
CA VAL A 557 -18.00 46.96 -64.70
C VAL A 557 -18.24 47.18 -66.21
N PRO A 558 -19.35 47.82 -66.62
CA PRO A 558 -19.63 48.06 -68.03
C PRO A 558 -18.60 49.04 -68.61
N PRO A 559 -18.09 48.81 -69.83
CA PRO A 559 -17.17 49.73 -70.47
C PRO A 559 -17.87 51.08 -70.69
N ALA A 560 -17.22 52.15 -70.24
CA ALA A 560 -17.64 53.51 -70.52
C ALA A 560 -17.77 53.73 -72.04
N PRO A 561 -18.83 54.41 -72.51
CA PRO A 561 -19.05 54.59 -73.93
C PRO A 561 -18.20 55.74 -74.45
N GLY A 562 -17.33 55.42 -75.41
CA GLY A 562 -16.77 56.38 -76.35
C GLY A 562 -15.30 56.70 -76.14
N GLU A 563 -14.45 56.16 -77.02
CA GLU A 563 -13.55 56.99 -77.83
C GLU A 563 -12.97 56.15 -78.97
N ASP A 564 -13.52 56.37 -80.16
CA ASP A 564 -12.86 56.14 -81.44
C ASP A 564 -11.60 57.01 -81.51
N ALA A 565 -10.42 56.39 -81.58
CA ALA A 565 -9.30 56.90 -82.36
C ALA A 565 -8.23 55.82 -82.50
N GLY A 566 -8.06 55.31 -83.72
CA GLY A 566 -7.04 54.33 -84.03
C GLY A 566 -5.63 54.85 -83.78
N TYR A 567 -4.81 54.04 -83.14
CA TYR A 567 -3.38 53.99 -83.39
C TYR A 567 -2.93 52.53 -83.41
N ARG A 568 -2.62 52.07 -84.62
CA ARG A 568 -1.87 50.85 -84.90
C ARG A 568 -0.42 51.12 -84.49
N MET A 569 0.02 50.54 -83.38
CA MET A 569 1.43 50.43 -83.01
C MET A 569 1.72 48.98 -82.72
N GLU A 570 2.47 48.38 -83.63
CA GLU A 570 3.23 47.16 -83.39
C GLU A 570 4.12 47.40 -82.18
N THR A 571 4.00 46.58 -81.13
CA THR A 571 5.08 46.42 -80.14
C THR A 571 5.17 44.96 -79.70
N GLU A 572 6.43 44.56 -79.67
CA GLU A 572 7.09 43.28 -79.44
C GLU A 572 6.64 42.50 -78.18
N PRO A 573 6.91 41.19 -78.11
CA PRO A 573 6.72 40.41 -76.90
C PRO A 573 7.75 40.86 -75.84
N VAL A 574 7.28 41.58 -74.82
CA VAL A 574 8.06 41.83 -73.61
C VAL A 574 7.99 40.55 -72.76
N GLU A 575 9.10 39.81 -72.72
CA GLU A 575 9.38 38.87 -71.65
C GLU A 575 9.36 39.63 -70.32
N VAL A 576 8.30 39.46 -69.55
CA VAL A 576 8.27 39.88 -68.15
C VAL A 576 9.03 38.81 -67.35
N SER A 577 10.34 39.03 -67.20
CA SER A 577 11.10 38.50 -66.07
C SER A 577 10.44 39.00 -64.79
N ILE A 578 9.71 38.10 -64.10
CA ILE A 578 9.36 38.30 -62.70
C ILE A 578 10.63 37.97 -61.91
N GLU A 579 11.43 39.00 -61.62
CA GLU A 579 12.41 38.94 -60.54
C GLU A 579 11.66 38.69 -59.24
N ALA A 580 11.97 37.57 -58.59
CA ALA A 580 11.56 37.28 -57.23
C ALA A 580 12.18 38.30 -56.26
N PRO A 581 11.39 39.03 -55.45
CA PRO A 581 11.94 39.69 -54.28
C PRO A 581 12.14 38.63 -53.21
N MET A 582 13.38 38.15 -53.09
CA MET A 582 13.92 37.60 -51.85
C MET A 582 13.95 38.73 -50.81
N ALA A 583 12.91 38.82 -50.00
CA ALA A 583 12.91 39.55 -48.74
C ALA A 583 11.85 38.91 -47.84
N GLU A 584 12.30 37.94 -47.04
CA GLU A 584 11.57 37.47 -45.87
C GLU A 584 11.34 38.68 -44.94
N PRO A 585 10.09 38.98 -44.52
CA PRO A 585 9.90 39.78 -43.34
C PRO A 585 10.12 38.87 -42.14
N GLU A 586 11.23 39.07 -41.42
CA GLU A 586 11.31 38.70 -40.00
C GLU A 586 10.19 39.46 -39.28
N LEU A 587 9.09 38.75 -39.02
CA LEU A 587 8.03 39.20 -38.14
C LEU A 587 8.52 39.01 -36.71
N ASP A 588 8.88 40.12 -36.06
CA ASP A 588 9.11 40.19 -34.63
C ASP A 588 7.85 39.73 -33.87
N VAL A 589 7.89 38.51 -33.33
CA VAL A 589 6.82 37.89 -32.52
C VAL A 589 6.77 38.47 -31.10
N GLN A 590 7.55 39.51 -30.76
CA GLN A 590 7.60 40.05 -29.39
C GLN A 590 6.67 41.25 -29.09
N GLU A 591 6.00 41.86 -30.08
CA GLU A 591 5.20 43.08 -29.82
C GLU A 591 3.67 42.88 -29.80
N ALA A 592 3.17 41.66 -30.05
CA ALA A 592 1.73 41.34 -29.99
C ALA A 592 1.24 40.74 -28.65
N ALA A 593 2.13 40.60 -27.65
CA ALA A 593 1.79 40.02 -26.35
C ALA A 593 1.39 41.04 -25.26
N ALA A 594 1.31 42.34 -25.59
CA ALA A 594 1.14 43.41 -24.59
C ALA A 594 -0.29 43.93 -24.39
N GLU A 595 -1.31 43.38 -25.07
CA GLU A 595 -2.69 43.94 -25.00
C GLU A 595 -3.80 42.96 -24.56
N PHE A 596 -3.46 41.84 -23.90
CA PHE A 596 -4.45 41.02 -23.20
C PHE A 596 -4.41 41.26 -21.69
N GLN A 597 -5.37 42.03 -21.19
CA GLN A 597 -5.68 42.10 -19.76
C GLN A 597 -6.27 40.77 -19.30
N PRO A 598 -5.75 40.14 -18.22
CA PRO A 598 -6.38 38.95 -17.67
C PRO A 598 -7.64 39.35 -16.88
N LEU A 599 -8.79 38.82 -17.30
CA LEU A 599 -10.02 38.82 -16.49
C LEU A 599 -9.85 37.82 -15.34
N GLU A 600 -10.20 38.27 -14.12
CA GLU A 600 -10.06 37.52 -12.87
C GLU A 600 -10.88 36.21 -12.85
N PRO A 601 -10.36 35.12 -12.25
CA PRO A 601 -11.10 33.89 -12.02
C PRO A 601 -11.83 33.95 -10.68
N ALA A 602 -12.94 34.71 -10.59
CA ALA A 602 -13.73 34.80 -9.36
C ALA A 602 -15.24 34.49 -9.53
N GLU A 603 -15.75 34.28 -10.75
CA GLU A 603 -17.19 34.09 -10.94
C GLU A 603 -17.48 32.92 -11.87
N LEU A 604 -17.39 31.68 -11.37
CA LEU A 604 -18.10 30.50 -11.91
C LEU A 604 -18.02 29.34 -10.90
N MET A 605 -18.57 29.55 -9.70
CA MET A 605 -19.02 28.46 -8.83
C MET A 605 -20.54 28.36 -8.96
N PRO A 606 -21.13 27.17 -9.20
CA PRO A 606 -22.57 27.01 -9.14
C PRO A 606 -23.05 27.24 -7.70
N ARG A 607 -24.00 28.17 -7.54
CA ARG A 607 -24.73 28.44 -6.30
C ARG A 607 -25.20 27.14 -5.66
N ALA A 608 -24.77 26.92 -4.41
CA ALA A 608 -25.39 25.95 -3.51
C ALA A 608 -26.88 26.29 -3.39
N LEU A 609 -27.73 25.33 -3.73
CA LEU A 609 -29.15 25.36 -3.43
C LEU A 609 -29.30 25.22 -1.90
N GLU A 610 -29.86 26.25 -1.27
CA GLU A 610 -30.30 26.21 0.12
C GLU A 610 -31.37 25.10 0.30
N PRO A 611 -31.34 24.36 1.42
CA PRO A 611 -32.40 23.42 1.73
C PRO A 611 -33.67 24.19 2.12
N THR A 612 -34.70 24.06 1.30
CA THR A 612 -36.06 24.50 1.62
C THR A 612 -36.62 23.60 2.72
N THR A 613 -36.77 24.18 3.90
CA THR A 613 -37.66 23.70 4.96
C THR A 613 -39.11 23.94 4.53
N ASP A 614 -39.77 22.92 3.99
CA ASP A 614 -41.22 22.67 4.09
C ASP A 614 -41.64 21.58 3.10
N ALA A 615 -41.74 20.32 3.57
CA ALA A 615 -42.56 19.30 2.93
C ALA A 615 -42.83 18.14 3.91
N ALA A 616 -44.03 18.19 4.48
CA ALA A 616 -44.89 17.12 4.99
C ALA A 616 -44.30 15.71 5.18
N GLU A 617 -44.39 15.25 6.43
CA GLU A 617 -44.39 13.85 6.85
C GLU A 617 -45.40 13.03 6.02
N PRO A 618 -44.99 11.88 5.43
CA PRO A 618 -45.94 10.81 5.14
C PRO A 618 -46.05 9.88 6.35
N GLU A 619 -47.29 9.77 6.85
CA GLU A 619 -47.72 8.82 7.86
C GLU A 619 -47.32 7.39 7.49
N ILE A 620 -46.74 6.70 8.47
CA ILE A 620 -46.38 5.29 8.42
C ILE A 620 -47.65 4.47 8.72
N GLU A 621 -48.19 3.78 7.72
CA GLU A 621 -49.12 2.67 7.94
C GLU A 621 -48.33 1.37 8.21
N PRO A 622 -48.58 0.65 9.33
CA PRO A 622 -47.90 -0.59 9.64
C PRO A 622 -48.54 -1.77 8.87
N LEU A 623 -47.79 -2.38 7.95
CA LEU A 623 -48.19 -3.62 7.30
C LEU A 623 -47.97 -4.81 8.23
N GLU A 624 -49.07 -5.54 8.40
CA GLU A 624 -49.25 -6.70 9.27
C GLU A 624 -48.36 -7.90 8.88
N ILE A 625 -47.91 -8.59 9.92
CA ILE A 625 -47.09 -9.80 9.88
C ILE A 625 -48.02 -10.99 9.60
N GLU A 626 -47.91 -11.61 8.42
CA GLU A 626 -48.44 -12.96 8.19
C GLU A 626 -47.33 -14.01 8.29
N ALA A 627 -47.39 -14.76 9.38
CA ALA A 627 -46.56 -15.93 9.65
C ALA A 627 -47.01 -17.12 8.79
N ALA A 628 -46.25 -17.42 7.73
CA ALA A 628 -46.45 -18.64 6.95
C ALA A 628 -45.74 -19.84 7.60
N THR A 629 -46.55 -20.84 7.87
CA THR A 629 -46.30 -22.08 8.60
C THR A 629 -45.56 -23.09 7.72
N ALA A 630 -44.55 -23.75 8.28
CA ALA A 630 -43.85 -24.88 7.65
C ALA A 630 -44.73 -26.14 7.62
N PRO A 631 -44.65 -26.99 6.57
CA PRO A 631 -45.06 -28.37 6.66
C PRO A 631 -43.85 -29.32 6.74
N ALA A 632 -43.95 -30.24 7.70
CA ALA A 632 -43.08 -31.39 7.89
C ALA A 632 -43.46 -32.56 6.96
N ALA A 633 -42.46 -33.22 6.38
CA ALA A 633 -42.48 -34.60 5.87
C ALA A 633 -41.00 -35.05 5.75
N ALA A 634 -40.46 -36.03 6.49
CA ALA A 634 -40.74 -37.48 6.53
C ALA A 634 -40.23 -38.26 5.29
N GLY A 635 -39.22 -39.12 5.51
CA GLY A 635 -38.70 -40.16 4.59
C GLY A 635 -37.43 -39.72 3.82
N GLU A 636 -36.39 -40.50 3.57
CA GLU A 636 -36.04 -41.92 3.76
C GLU A 636 -34.51 -42.04 3.55
N LEU A 637 -33.86 -42.97 4.25
CA LEU A 637 -32.47 -43.39 4.02
C LEU A 637 -32.34 -44.12 2.67
N PRO A 638 -31.17 -44.02 1.99
CA PRO A 638 -30.32 -45.21 1.84
C PRO A 638 -28.81 -44.89 1.91
N SER A 639 -28.06 -45.61 2.74
CA SER A 639 -27.19 -46.74 2.34
C SER A 639 -25.84 -46.33 1.74
N GLU A 640 -24.80 -46.60 2.54
CA GLU A 640 -23.41 -46.93 2.17
C GLU A 640 -23.25 -47.57 0.77
N PRO A 641 -22.12 -47.30 0.09
CA PRO A 641 -21.10 -48.35 0.10
C PRO A 641 -19.63 -47.89 0.14
N ALA A 642 -18.86 -48.64 0.92
CA ALA A 642 -17.58 -49.29 0.61
C ALA A 642 -16.44 -48.52 -0.12
N GLN A 643 -15.27 -48.55 0.54
CA GLN A 643 -13.93 -48.39 -0.02
C GLN A 643 -13.66 -49.33 -1.21
N PRO A 644 -12.69 -48.99 -2.08
CA PRO A 644 -11.36 -49.63 -2.01
C PRO A 644 -10.21 -48.60 -2.16
N ALA A 645 -9.12 -48.72 -1.40
CA ALA A 645 -7.87 -49.43 -1.72
C ALA A 645 -7.06 -48.80 -2.87
N ASP A 646 -5.92 -48.21 -2.48
CA ASP A 646 -4.57 -48.43 -3.03
C ASP A 646 -4.40 -48.49 -4.56
N GLU A 647 -3.84 -47.46 -5.17
CA GLU A 647 -2.97 -47.62 -6.34
C GLU A 647 -2.09 -46.38 -6.58
N SER A 648 -0.84 -46.51 -6.11
CA SER A 648 0.29 -45.68 -6.52
C SER A 648 0.79 -46.18 -7.89
N ARG A 649 0.80 -45.34 -8.93
CA ARG A 649 1.72 -45.47 -10.09
C ARG A 649 1.61 -44.32 -11.10
N SER A 650 2.79 -43.82 -11.50
CA SER A 650 3.15 -43.44 -12.87
C SER A 650 2.58 -42.13 -13.44
N TRP A 651 3.27 -41.02 -13.19
CA TRP A 651 3.37 -39.88 -14.12
C TRP A 651 4.82 -39.35 -14.17
N ASP A 652 5.71 -40.17 -14.71
CA ASP A 652 7.00 -39.70 -15.26
C ASP A 652 6.94 -39.93 -16.76
N MET A 653 6.83 -38.84 -17.53
CA MET A 653 7.59 -38.59 -18.77
C MET A 653 7.06 -37.37 -19.52
N VAL A 654 8.01 -36.72 -20.19
CA VAL A 654 7.89 -35.66 -21.21
C VAL A 654 8.01 -34.23 -20.69
N PHE A 655 9.24 -33.75 -20.51
CA PHE A 655 9.69 -32.45 -21.02
C PHE A 655 11.23 -32.39 -21.06
N SER A 656 11.81 -32.54 -22.25
CA SER A 656 13.21 -32.20 -22.56
C SER A 656 13.35 -32.01 -24.06
N ALA A 657 13.46 -30.76 -24.50
CA ALA A 657 14.22 -30.38 -25.70
C ALA A 657 14.30 -28.86 -25.84
N LEU A 658 15.48 -28.41 -26.30
CA LEU A 658 15.86 -27.07 -26.76
C LEU A 658 16.06 -25.99 -25.71
N TRP A 659 17.32 -25.69 -25.38
CA TRP A 659 17.97 -24.42 -25.73
C TRP A 659 19.48 -24.64 -25.88
N GLU A 660 20.01 -24.41 -27.08
CA GLU A 660 21.43 -24.36 -27.40
C GLU A 660 21.94 -22.92 -27.16
N THR A 661 23.11 -22.79 -26.53
CA THR A 661 23.93 -21.57 -26.54
C THR A 661 25.08 -21.73 -27.53
N PRO A 662 25.62 -20.62 -28.05
CA PRO A 662 27.04 -20.59 -28.34
C PRO A 662 27.77 -19.43 -27.66
N ALA A 663 28.97 -19.79 -27.21
CA ALA A 663 30.14 -18.97 -26.87
C ALA A 663 30.56 -18.10 -28.08
N GLU A 664 31.49 -17.13 -28.10
CA GLU A 664 32.61 -16.65 -27.29
C GLU A 664 33.20 -15.50 -28.14
N THR A 665 33.75 -14.42 -27.56
CA THR A 665 34.97 -13.70 -28.04
C THR A 665 35.18 -12.33 -27.35
N ALA A 666 36.44 -12.10 -26.98
CA ALA A 666 37.09 -10.83 -26.66
C ALA A 666 38.56 -10.94 -27.17
N PRO A 667 39.44 -9.92 -27.12
CA PRO A 667 39.35 -8.45 -27.29
C PRO A 667 40.39 -7.98 -28.37
N PRO A 668 40.74 -6.67 -28.54
CA PRO A 668 41.88 -6.04 -27.80
C PRO A 668 41.68 -4.51 -27.51
N ALA A 669 42.17 -3.92 -26.40
CA ALA A 669 43.49 -3.32 -26.06
C ALA A 669 43.78 -1.88 -26.58
N GLU A 670 44.49 -1.09 -25.75
CA GLU A 670 45.13 0.25 -25.93
C GLU A 670 44.23 1.48 -25.66
N ASP A 671 44.65 2.59 -25.02
CA ASP A 671 45.96 3.02 -24.54
C ASP A 671 45.87 4.15 -23.47
N SER A 672 47.02 4.44 -22.89
CA SER A 672 47.29 5.32 -21.74
C SER A 672 47.37 6.83 -22.08
N ALA A 673 47.01 7.72 -21.14
CA ALA A 673 47.81 8.90 -20.73
C ALA A 673 47.00 9.91 -19.86
N GLY A 674 47.58 10.28 -18.71
CA GLY A 674 47.52 11.65 -18.18
C GLY A 674 48.97 12.15 -18.03
N PRO A 675 49.26 13.23 -17.29
CA PRO A 675 48.44 14.38 -16.90
C PRO A 675 49.12 15.71 -17.33
N GLU A 676 48.49 16.87 -17.20
CA GLU A 676 49.27 18.11 -16.99
C GLU A 676 48.51 19.19 -16.22
N GLU A 677 49.26 19.72 -15.26
CA GLU A 677 48.94 20.66 -14.20
C GLU A 677 49.47 22.03 -14.65
N SER A 678 48.66 23.09 -14.58
CA SER A 678 49.15 24.48 -14.69
C SER A 678 48.13 25.50 -14.17
N ALA A 679 48.56 26.27 -13.18
CA ALA A 679 48.02 27.56 -12.74
C ALA A 679 49.23 28.46 -12.37
N PRO A 680 49.09 29.77 -12.13
CA PRO A 680 48.12 30.74 -12.65
C PRO A 680 48.82 32.00 -13.24
N SER A 681 48.10 32.83 -13.98
CA SER A 681 48.50 34.24 -14.20
C SER A 681 47.30 35.16 -14.08
N GLY A 682 47.38 36.08 -13.13
CA GLY A 682 46.33 37.07 -12.86
C GLY A 682 46.22 38.15 -13.92
N ARG A 683 45.02 38.73 -14.03
CA ARG A 683 44.81 40.10 -14.47
C ARG A 683 43.51 40.64 -13.87
N GLU A 684 43.59 41.92 -13.54
CA GLU A 684 42.75 42.71 -12.67
C GLU A 684 41.64 43.40 -13.47
N ALA A 685 40.46 43.49 -12.84
CA ALA A 685 39.35 44.44 -13.04
C ALA A 685 38.62 44.49 -14.40
N ASP A 686 37.37 44.00 -14.39
CA ASP A 686 36.18 44.79 -14.77
C ASP A 686 34.93 44.14 -14.14
N LEU A 687 34.06 44.95 -13.52
CA LEU A 687 32.83 44.54 -12.81
C LEU A 687 31.79 43.95 -13.79
N PRO A 688 31.37 42.68 -13.66
CA PRO A 688 30.33 42.12 -14.51
C PRO A 688 28.96 42.24 -13.84
N THR A 689 27.98 42.65 -14.65
CA THR A 689 26.55 42.52 -14.41
C THR A 689 26.23 41.07 -14.04
N HIS A 690 25.69 40.82 -12.85
CA HIS A 690 25.36 39.49 -12.35
C HIS A 690 24.31 38.80 -13.25
N GLN A 691 24.75 38.01 -14.22
CA GLN A 691 23.92 36.95 -14.80
C GLN A 691 23.90 35.78 -13.80
N PRO A 692 22.73 35.25 -13.43
CA PRO A 692 22.65 34.09 -12.55
C PRO A 692 23.35 32.89 -13.21
N ALA A 693 24.21 32.20 -12.46
CA ALA A 693 24.91 31.02 -12.94
C ALA A 693 23.90 29.95 -13.42
N PRO A 694 24.12 29.31 -14.58
CA PRO A 694 23.22 28.28 -15.09
C PRO A 694 23.18 27.09 -14.13
N LEU A 695 21.97 26.60 -13.87
CA LEU A 695 21.74 25.41 -13.05
C LEU A 695 22.21 24.18 -13.84
N THR A 696 23.13 23.40 -13.26
CA THR A 696 23.64 22.16 -13.86
C THR A 696 23.23 20.94 -13.02
N VAL A 697 22.97 19.81 -13.68
CA VAL A 697 22.62 18.55 -13.02
C VAL A 697 23.68 17.50 -13.32
N GLU A 698 24.23 16.90 -12.27
CA GLU A 698 25.05 15.70 -12.34
C GLU A 698 24.24 14.51 -11.84
N CYS A 699 24.08 13.47 -12.66
CA CYS A 699 23.37 12.24 -12.33
C CYS A 699 24.37 11.09 -12.21
N THR A 700 24.47 10.49 -11.04
CA THR A 700 25.38 9.37 -10.78
C THR A 700 24.60 8.06 -10.70
N VAL A 701 24.80 7.16 -11.66
CA VAL A 701 24.09 5.88 -11.70
C VAL A 701 24.80 4.87 -10.79
N ALA A 702 24.07 4.24 -9.86
CA ALA A 702 24.65 3.22 -8.98
C ALA A 702 25.16 2.02 -9.80
N ALA A 703 26.35 1.53 -9.47
CA ALA A 703 26.92 0.33 -10.07
C ALA A 703 26.01 -0.87 -9.79
N PHE A 704 25.56 -1.56 -10.84
CA PHE A 704 24.79 -2.79 -10.73
C PHE A 704 25.40 -3.83 -11.65
N GLY A 705 25.67 -5.04 -11.15
CA GLY A 705 26.19 -6.14 -11.97
C GLY A 705 27.64 -5.99 -12.45
N GLY A 706 28.48 -5.19 -11.78
CA GLY A 706 29.89 -5.02 -12.13
C GLY A 706 30.19 -3.93 -13.16
N GLU A 707 29.17 -3.19 -13.62
CA GLU A 707 29.39 -1.99 -14.44
C GLU A 707 29.99 -0.85 -13.59
N PRO A 708 30.98 -0.09 -14.12
CA PRO A 708 31.54 1.05 -13.42
C PRO A 708 30.49 2.14 -13.22
N GLN A 709 30.61 2.87 -12.10
CA GLN A 709 29.76 4.02 -11.81
C GLN A 709 29.90 5.08 -12.92
N VAL A 710 28.78 5.47 -13.53
CA VAL A 710 28.75 6.47 -14.61
C VAL A 710 28.17 7.78 -14.05
N VAL A 711 28.89 8.88 -14.24
CA VAL A 711 28.42 10.24 -13.97
C VAL A 711 27.99 10.87 -15.28
N LEU A 712 26.75 11.35 -15.33
CA LEU A 712 26.17 12.04 -16.48
C LEU A 712 25.95 13.50 -16.12
N GLN A 713 26.43 14.42 -16.94
CA GLN A 713 26.15 15.83 -16.84
C GLN A 713 25.01 16.20 -17.79
N GLY A 714 24.06 16.99 -17.30
CA GLY A 714 22.87 17.40 -18.05
C GLY A 714 22.34 18.74 -17.60
N THR A 715 21.39 19.27 -18.38
CA THR A 715 20.66 20.50 -18.07
C THR A 715 19.25 20.14 -17.60
N PRO A 716 18.78 20.70 -16.47
CA PRO A 716 17.41 20.50 -16.03
C PRO A 716 16.47 21.29 -16.93
N ALA A 717 15.46 20.62 -17.50
CA ALA A 717 14.40 21.25 -18.26
C ALA A 717 13.26 21.72 -17.33
N GLU A 718 12.87 20.88 -16.38
CA GLU A 718 11.79 21.16 -15.43
C GLU A 718 12.07 20.48 -14.08
N ILE A 719 11.79 21.14 -12.95
CA ILE A 719 11.97 20.56 -11.61
C ILE A 719 10.75 20.92 -10.75
N ASN A 720 10.16 19.95 -10.07
CA ASN A 720 9.06 20.14 -9.12
C ASN A 720 9.29 19.35 -7.82
N GLU A 721 8.30 19.31 -6.91
CA GLU A 721 8.43 18.61 -5.62
C GLU A 721 8.52 17.08 -5.75
N ILE A 722 8.06 16.52 -6.86
CA ILE A 722 7.90 15.07 -7.08
C ILE A 722 9.08 14.53 -7.90
N GLY A 723 9.70 15.34 -8.75
CA GLY A 723 10.80 14.92 -9.61
C GLY A 723 11.37 16.05 -10.48
N MET A 724 12.17 15.66 -11.48
CA MET A 724 12.67 16.54 -12.52
C MET A 724 12.62 15.90 -13.90
N VAL A 725 12.57 16.73 -14.93
CA VAL A 725 12.93 16.40 -16.30
C VAL A 725 14.30 17.01 -16.56
N ALA A 726 15.28 16.18 -16.93
CA ALA A 726 16.62 16.63 -17.27
C ALA A 726 17.12 15.98 -18.56
N VAL A 727 17.86 16.76 -19.35
CA VAL A 727 18.38 16.34 -20.66
C VAL A 727 19.80 15.84 -20.48
N PHE A 728 20.07 14.60 -20.88
CA PHE A 728 21.39 13.98 -20.82
C PHE A 728 21.81 13.46 -22.20
N GLU A 729 23.11 13.39 -22.47
CA GLU A 729 23.68 12.84 -23.72
C GLU A 729 23.64 11.31 -23.78
N LYS A 730 23.43 10.64 -22.65
CA LYS A 730 23.37 9.16 -22.56
C LYS A 730 22.05 8.72 -21.95
N ASN A 731 21.52 7.62 -22.47
CA ASN A 731 20.31 6.98 -21.98
C ASN A 731 20.58 6.22 -20.67
N VAL A 732 19.84 6.56 -19.61
CA VAL A 732 19.79 5.83 -18.34
C VAL A 732 18.52 4.96 -18.33
N PRO A 733 18.62 3.62 -18.20
CA PRO A 733 17.45 2.76 -18.24
C PRO A 733 16.39 3.13 -17.19
N VAL A 734 15.11 3.02 -17.58
CA VAL A 734 13.96 3.17 -16.68
C VAL A 734 14.06 2.16 -15.51
N GLY A 735 13.74 2.61 -14.30
CA GLY A 735 13.81 1.84 -13.06
C GLY A 735 15.16 1.90 -12.34
N ARG A 736 16.18 2.56 -12.91
CA ARG A 736 17.47 2.75 -12.23
C ARG A 736 17.39 3.82 -11.15
N VAL A 737 17.92 3.49 -9.98
CA VAL A 737 18.13 4.44 -8.87
C VAL A 737 19.37 5.29 -9.16
N VAL A 738 19.23 6.59 -9.02
CA VAL A 738 20.24 7.58 -9.36
C VAL A 738 20.52 8.60 -8.24
N MET A 739 21.82 8.82 -8.10
CA MET A 739 22.58 9.96 -7.59
C MET A 739 22.34 11.37 -8.15
N ILE A 740 21.26 12.11 -7.87
CA ILE A 740 21.11 13.45 -8.48
C ILE A 740 21.83 14.53 -7.65
N ARG A 741 22.76 15.26 -8.27
CA ARG A 741 23.48 16.40 -7.71
C ARG A 741 23.17 17.66 -8.53
N LEU A 742 22.40 18.57 -7.95
CA LEU A 742 22.09 19.89 -8.53
C LEU A 742 23.16 20.90 -8.09
N ARG A 743 23.69 21.69 -9.03
CA ARG A 743 24.72 22.71 -8.78
C ARG A 743 24.26 24.08 -9.29
N LYS A 744 24.23 25.08 -8.41
CA LYS A 744 23.91 26.49 -8.70
C LYS A 744 24.96 27.38 -8.04
N GLY A 745 25.97 27.79 -8.80
CA GLY A 745 27.14 28.47 -8.21
C GLY A 745 27.90 27.54 -7.26
N ASP A 746 28.14 27.99 -6.02
CA ASP A 746 28.82 27.21 -4.98
C ASP A 746 27.88 26.32 -4.16
N GLU A 747 26.58 26.40 -4.39
CA GLU A 747 25.60 25.58 -3.67
C GLU A 747 25.38 24.24 -4.38
N GLU A 748 25.40 23.16 -3.61
CA GLU A 748 25.19 21.80 -4.09
C GLU A 748 24.05 21.12 -3.33
N PHE A 749 23.22 20.39 -4.05
CA PHE A 749 22.09 19.64 -3.48
C PHE A 749 22.05 18.21 -4.00
N LEU A 750 22.00 17.23 -3.09
CA LEU A 750 22.02 15.79 -3.41
C LEU A 750 20.67 15.16 -3.08
N VAL A 751 20.03 14.50 -4.07
CA VAL A 751 18.71 13.85 -3.92
C VAL A 751 18.68 12.48 -4.60
N PRO A 752 18.31 11.41 -3.89
CA PRO A 752 18.05 10.12 -4.53
C PRO A 752 16.79 10.18 -5.37
N GLY A 753 16.85 9.60 -6.57
CA GLY A 753 15.68 9.46 -7.42
C GLY A 753 15.71 8.17 -8.23
N SER A 754 14.61 7.87 -8.90
CA SER A 754 14.49 6.76 -9.84
C SER A 754 14.06 7.28 -11.22
N VAL A 755 14.68 6.78 -12.27
CA VAL A 755 14.32 7.13 -13.66
C VAL A 755 12.98 6.47 -14.00
N VAL A 756 11.94 7.26 -14.27
CA VAL A 756 10.59 6.77 -14.55
C VAL A 756 10.32 6.68 -16.06
N ARG A 757 10.87 7.60 -16.84
CA ARG A 757 10.68 7.63 -18.30
C ARG A 757 11.90 8.25 -18.96
N VAL A 758 12.26 7.73 -20.13
CA VAL A 758 13.27 8.31 -21.01
C VAL A 758 12.67 8.49 -22.39
N GLN A 759 12.81 9.68 -22.96
CA GLN A 759 12.38 9.99 -24.30
C GLN A 759 13.58 10.51 -25.11
N ALA A 760 13.84 9.92 -26.27
CA ALA A 760 14.86 10.46 -27.16
C ALA A 760 14.33 11.73 -27.81
N SER A 761 15.07 12.83 -27.70
CA SER A 761 14.74 14.07 -28.41
C SER A 761 15.15 13.91 -29.88
N GLU A 762 14.39 14.47 -30.82
CA GLU A 762 14.77 14.44 -32.24
C GLU A 762 16.11 15.15 -32.44
N PRO A 763 17.16 14.47 -32.94
CA PRO A 763 18.46 15.09 -33.09
C PRO A 763 18.39 16.17 -34.15
N MET A 764 18.79 17.40 -33.80
CA MET A 764 19.11 18.40 -34.82
C MET A 764 20.20 17.83 -35.76
N PRO A 765 20.14 18.11 -37.07
CA PRO A 765 21.15 17.62 -38.00
C PRO A 765 22.57 18.04 -37.57
N GLY A 766 23.39 17.07 -37.15
CA GLY A 766 24.77 17.29 -36.71
C GLY A 766 25.00 17.37 -35.19
N ALA A 767 23.95 17.28 -34.36
CA ALA A 767 24.08 17.19 -32.90
C ALA A 767 24.00 15.71 -32.43
N PRO A 768 24.72 15.33 -31.34
CA PRO A 768 24.53 14.03 -30.72
C PRO A 768 23.09 13.90 -30.19
N PRO A 769 22.50 12.69 -30.19
CA PRO A 769 21.16 12.48 -29.66
C PRO A 769 21.12 12.81 -28.17
N THR A 770 20.14 13.62 -27.77
CA THR A 770 19.84 13.91 -26.37
C THR A 770 18.65 13.09 -25.90
N PHE A 771 18.60 12.86 -24.59
CA PHE A 771 17.57 12.05 -23.95
C PHE A 771 16.95 12.84 -22.79
N ASP A 772 15.65 13.06 -22.88
CA ASP A 772 14.84 13.67 -21.84
C ASP A 772 14.48 12.60 -20.80
N HIS A 773 15.04 12.73 -19.60
CA HIS A 773 14.83 11.80 -18.49
C HIS A 773 13.88 12.40 -17.47
N LEU A 774 12.74 11.74 -17.24
CA LEU A 774 11.86 12.01 -16.11
C LEU A 774 12.35 11.20 -14.90
N ILE A 775 12.85 11.89 -13.88
CA ILE A 775 13.40 11.30 -12.67
C ILE A 775 12.51 11.67 -11.49
N ARG A 776 11.97 10.68 -10.78
CA ARG A 776 11.14 10.88 -9.57
C ARG A 776 12.02 10.83 -8.33
N PHE A 777 11.86 11.79 -7.42
CA PHE A 777 12.61 11.79 -6.16
C PHE A 777 12.09 10.70 -5.22
N GLU A 778 13.00 9.93 -4.60
CA GLU A 778 12.65 8.94 -3.59
C GLU A 778 12.51 9.61 -2.22
N HIS A 779 11.27 9.70 -1.73
CA HIS A 779 10.92 10.26 -0.42
C HIS A 779 11.60 11.61 -0.12
N PRO A 780 11.19 12.71 -0.76
CA PRO A 780 11.68 14.02 -0.34
C PRO A 780 11.29 14.19 1.12
N LYS A 781 12.29 14.25 2.03
CA LYS A 781 12.01 14.68 3.39
C LYS A 781 11.31 16.05 3.27
N PRO A 782 10.37 16.41 4.15
CA PRO A 782 9.67 17.70 4.06
C PRO A 782 10.64 18.88 3.97
N ASP A 783 11.83 18.75 4.58
CA ASP A 783 12.94 19.71 4.50
C ASP A 783 13.62 19.76 3.11
N THR A 784 13.69 18.62 2.40
CA THR A 784 14.21 18.50 1.03
C THR A 784 13.35 19.27 0.03
N ALA A 785 12.01 19.21 0.17
CA ALA A 785 11.09 19.95 -0.71
C ALA A 785 11.21 21.48 -0.52
N GLN A 786 11.37 21.94 0.72
CA GLN A 786 11.58 23.37 1.01
C GLN A 786 12.92 23.88 0.47
N ARG A 787 13.99 23.08 0.60
CA ARG A 787 15.32 23.43 0.05
C ARG A 787 15.33 23.41 -1.48
N LEU A 788 14.65 22.47 -2.13
CA LEU A 788 14.44 22.46 -3.58
C LEU A 788 13.71 23.73 -4.04
N LYS A 789 12.63 24.12 -3.35
CA LYS A 789 11.91 25.38 -3.64
C LYS A 789 12.79 26.61 -3.52
N ALA A 790 13.71 26.65 -2.55
CA ALA A 790 14.65 27.75 -2.40
C ALA A 790 15.77 27.74 -3.45
N PHE A 791 16.08 26.58 -4.01
CA PHE A 791 17.15 26.38 -5.01
C PHE A 791 16.69 26.74 -6.44
N LEU A 792 15.42 26.49 -6.73
CA LEU A 792 14.80 26.83 -8.02
C LEU A 792 14.60 28.35 -8.13
N PRO A 793 14.82 28.92 -9.33
CA PRO A 793 14.67 30.36 -9.58
C PRO A 793 13.24 30.86 -9.40
#